data_AF-A0A3D2H8A1-F1
#
_entry.id   AF-A0A3D2H8A1-F1
#
_cell.length_a   1.000
_cell.length_b   1.000
_cell.length_c   1.000
_cell.angle_alpha   90.00
_cell.angle_beta   90.00
_cell.angle_gamma   90.00
#
_symmetry.space_group_name_H-M   'P 1'
#
loop_
_entity.id
_entity.type
_entity.pdbx_description
1 polymer ?
#
loop_
_entity_poly.entity_id
_entity_poly.type
_entity_poly.pdbx_seq_one_letter_code
_entity_poly.pdbx_strand_id
1 'polypeptide(L)'
;MRLFRFCLLILLLCAGLISSSWGQEKPHVLLLNSYHYGLNWTDDETKGVRDILDTSALPVELHVEYMDSKRLNDDVHFKNLRQLLSYKYRGTRFSSILVTDNDAFNFLRQYRNDPIFAGVPVIFAGINFFHQDMLSGLHGFTGVAETFEAGQTVGVMQRLHPDVRRIVVIIDATTTGEAIRKEMTPMIAPYARRISFEFWDKLSLDQLRARLATLDKGTLVLLMPYARDNLGTFISYPDLAGMVSQASPVPVYGTYDFYMGHGIVGGRLTSGEAQGRALAKILQRVLGGENPDLIPVIRVAPSEFKFDSRQLHRYDIGRSQLPLESRILFQTWYETYQSRVWAGVLAALVIFFLGWGWIRSSRLERQSAAALKQSKEQLEAILNSTSESIFHVDENGRILAINEMGAHRIGQKPQAMIGGNVFDYFPPEVAAGRRESLFDVFQTGFEAHTEDRRADHHFSLNYYPIFDSRGKVSSVVLYAADITERKQAEVELGIAATAFELQEGILITDAECVIVRANCAFTAITGYTIHDVVGKKPKMLSSGRHDARFYDAMWQHIKEKGTWHGEIWNRRKNGEIYPQNLTITAVRSQQGLVTNYVAAFSDITEIKGAEEKIRSLAFYDSLTGLPNRRLLQDRLQQALLSVGRTGKQGALLFIDLDNFKILNDTLGHGFGDLLLQQVAQRLASCVRDGDTVARLGGDEFVVMLENLSQHAIEAAEQTEMIGSKILAMLGQTYQLNQHEFRSTASIGATLFIEHQSIETLLQQADIAMYEAKKAGRNTLRFFDPMMQELISERAEMESELRCALEKRQFQLYYQIQVDRENQPIGAEALLRWNHPERGLISPALFIPLAEDTGTILPVGLWILDAACAQLKIWQNQPLTRDLVLAVNVSARQFRQSDFVLQIQETVNRHGIRPSHLKIELTESVVLTNVDDTIAKMMDLKSFGVNFSMDDFRTGYSSLQYLKRLPLDQLKIDQSFVRDIATDSNDKSIVTTIIAMAHALNLDVIAEGVETEAQREFLELSGCRHFQGYLFSKPLPIEQFEALLAH
;
A
#
# COMPACT_ATOMS: atom_id res chain seq x y z
N MET A 1 -43.46 18.66 -50.28
CA MET A 1 -42.10 19.16 -50.62
C MET A 1 -41.31 19.77 -49.45
N ARG A 2 -41.92 20.40 -48.43
CA ARG A 2 -41.18 20.88 -47.25
C ARG A 2 -40.88 19.80 -46.19
N LEU A 3 -41.69 18.75 -46.09
CA LEU A 3 -41.45 17.60 -45.19
C LEU A 3 -40.38 16.63 -45.72
N PHE A 4 -40.28 16.50 -47.05
CA PHE A 4 -39.30 15.64 -47.71
C PHE A 4 -37.87 16.21 -47.63
N ARG A 5 -37.73 17.54 -47.66
CA ARG A 5 -36.44 18.20 -47.40
C ARG A 5 -36.03 18.14 -45.92
N PHE A 6 -36.98 17.97 -44.99
CA PHE A 6 -36.70 17.82 -43.57
C PHE A 6 -36.30 16.39 -43.20
N CYS A 7 -36.92 15.38 -43.84
CA CYS A 7 -36.55 13.97 -43.65
C CYS A 7 -35.25 13.59 -44.38
N LEU A 8 -34.97 14.18 -45.56
CA LEU A 8 -33.71 13.95 -46.29
C LEU A 8 -32.51 14.59 -45.57
N LEU A 9 -32.70 15.69 -44.83
CA LEU A 9 -31.65 16.26 -43.98
C LEU A 9 -31.31 15.36 -42.79
N ILE A 10 -32.31 14.68 -42.21
CA ILE A 10 -32.13 13.78 -41.06
C ILE A 10 -31.52 12.44 -41.49
N LEU A 11 -31.87 11.93 -42.67
CA LEU A 11 -31.28 10.69 -43.23
C LEU A 11 -29.83 10.90 -43.75
N LEU A 12 -29.48 12.10 -44.22
CA LEU A 12 -28.08 12.47 -44.52
C LEU A 12 -27.25 12.77 -43.27
N LEU A 13 -27.87 13.06 -42.13
CA LEU A 13 -27.19 13.22 -40.83
C LEU A 13 -26.91 11.90 -40.11
N CYS A 14 -27.65 10.83 -40.42
CA CYS A 14 -27.44 9.50 -39.81
C CYS A 14 -26.56 8.56 -40.64
N ALA A 15 -26.30 8.86 -41.92
CA ALA A 15 -25.42 8.06 -42.79
C ALA A 15 -23.93 8.46 -42.72
N GLY A 16 -23.57 9.43 -41.87
CA GLY A 16 -22.19 9.91 -41.69
C GLY A 16 -21.43 9.32 -40.49
N LEU A 17 -22.02 8.40 -39.71
CA LEU A 17 -21.44 7.92 -38.44
C LEU A 17 -21.08 6.43 -38.41
N ILE A 18 -21.08 5.74 -39.55
CA ILE A 18 -20.51 4.40 -39.67
C ILE A 18 -19.64 4.39 -40.93
N SER A 19 -18.48 5.04 -40.82
CA SER A 19 -17.39 4.86 -41.78
C SER A 19 -16.11 4.48 -41.02
N SER A 20 -15.63 3.27 -41.32
CA SER A 20 -14.27 2.76 -41.11
C SER A 20 -13.61 2.95 -39.73
N SER A 21 -13.73 1.93 -38.88
CA SER A 21 -12.65 1.56 -37.94
C SER A 21 -12.24 0.10 -38.17
N TRP A 22 -12.06 -0.28 -39.44
CA TRP A 22 -11.34 -1.49 -39.80
C TRP A 22 -9.83 -1.20 -39.71
N GLY A 23 -9.17 -1.72 -38.69
CA GLY A 23 -7.74 -2.03 -38.70
C GLY A 23 -6.75 -0.88 -38.91
N GLN A 24 -6.96 0.32 -38.36
CA GLN A 24 -5.86 1.28 -38.20
C GLN A 24 -5.15 1.04 -36.85
N GLU A 25 -3.82 0.85 -36.91
CA GLU A 25 -2.96 0.88 -35.72
C GLU A 25 -3.20 2.18 -34.97
N LYS A 26 -3.49 2.07 -33.67
CA LYS A 26 -3.68 3.25 -32.82
C LYS A 26 -2.33 3.95 -32.63
N PRO A 27 -2.24 5.28 -32.75
CA PRO A 27 -1.02 5.99 -32.42
C PRO A 27 -0.66 5.76 -30.95
N HIS A 28 0.58 5.32 -30.71
CA HIS A 28 1.12 5.12 -29.38
C HIS A 28 1.60 6.47 -28.81
N VAL A 29 1.15 6.82 -27.61
CA VAL A 29 1.58 8.03 -26.91
C VAL A 29 2.14 7.65 -25.55
N LEU A 30 3.32 8.15 -25.22
CA LEU A 30 3.95 7.95 -23.92
C LEU A 30 3.71 9.17 -23.03
N LEU A 31 3.10 9.01 -21.86
CA LEU A 31 3.06 10.01 -20.80
C LEU A 31 4.09 9.65 -19.74
N LEU A 32 5.14 10.46 -19.63
CA LEU A 32 6.20 10.30 -18.65
C LEU A 32 6.06 11.36 -17.55
N ASN A 33 5.59 10.92 -16.39
CA ASN A 33 5.40 11.75 -15.23
C ASN A 33 6.68 11.86 -14.40
N SER A 34 7.05 13.06 -13.95
CA SER A 34 8.22 13.25 -13.08
C SER A 34 8.09 12.50 -11.75
N TYR A 35 6.91 12.54 -11.13
CA TYR A 35 6.72 12.02 -9.78
C TYR A 35 5.96 10.69 -9.75
N HIS A 36 5.93 10.03 -8.59
CA HIS A 36 5.28 8.73 -8.37
C HIS A 36 3.74 8.84 -8.44
N TYR A 37 3.09 7.74 -8.82
CA TYR A 37 1.63 7.60 -8.75
C TYR A 37 1.11 7.79 -7.31
N GLY A 38 -0.04 8.42 -7.09
CA GLY A 38 -0.53 8.70 -5.73
C GLY A 38 -0.10 10.05 -5.15
N LEU A 39 0.72 10.83 -5.87
CA LEU A 39 0.78 12.27 -5.65
C LEU A 39 -0.39 12.91 -6.39
N ASN A 40 -1.29 13.55 -5.64
CA ASN A 40 -2.53 14.14 -6.19
C ASN A 40 -2.30 14.97 -7.45
N TRP A 41 -1.23 15.77 -7.49
CA TRP A 41 -0.85 16.58 -8.65
C TRP A 41 -0.65 15.74 -9.93
N THR A 42 0.19 14.71 -9.84
CA THR A 42 0.52 13.82 -10.97
C THR A 42 -0.68 12.97 -11.41
N ASP A 43 -1.47 12.52 -10.45
CA ASP A 43 -2.69 11.75 -10.72
C ASP A 43 -3.74 12.62 -11.42
N ASP A 44 -3.90 13.87 -10.97
CA ASP A 44 -4.82 14.84 -11.58
C ASP A 44 -4.40 15.20 -13.00
N GLU A 45 -3.10 15.41 -13.28
CA GLU A 45 -2.59 15.62 -14.64
C GLU A 45 -2.89 14.42 -15.55
N THR A 46 -2.59 13.21 -15.08
CA THR A 46 -2.85 11.97 -15.82
C THR A 46 -4.33 11.79 -16.12
N LYS A 47 -5.19 12.08 -15.13
CA LYS A 47 -6.65 12.06 -15.28
C LYS A 47 -7.13 13.09 -16.29
N GLY A 48 -6.62 14.32 -16.22
CA GLY A 48 -6.95 15.38 -17.18
C GLY A 48 -6.63 15.00 -18.63
N VAL A 49 -5.51 14.30 -18.85
CA VAL A 49 -5.15 13.76 -20.16
C VAL A 49 -6.16 12.70 -20.61
N ARG A 50 -6.46 11.70 -19.74
CA ARG A 50 -7.40 10.62 -20.05
C ARG A 50 -8.80 11.13 -20.35
N ASP A 51 -9.33 12.07 -19.56
CA ASP A 51 -10.66 12.66 -19.75
C ASP A 51 -10.86 13.20 -21.18
N ILE A 52 -9.84 13.84 -21.76
CA ILE A 52 -9.91 14.38 -23.12
C ILE A 52 -9.74 13.28 -24.17
N LEU A 53 -8.88 12.28 -23.91
CA LEU A 53 -8.65 11.18 -24.86
C LEU A 53 -9.85 10.24 -24.93
N ASP A 54 -10.47 9.89 -23.79
CA ASP A 54 -11.64 9.00 -23.70
C ASP A 54 -12.89 9.63 -24.33
N THR A 55 -12.97 10.96 -24.38
CA THR A 55 -14.05 11.72 -25.03
C THR A 55 -13.73 12.10 -26.47
N SER A 56 -12.51 11.83 -26.96
CA SER A 56 -12.08 12.14 -28.32
C SER A 56 -12.54 11.11 -29.33
N ALA A 57 -12.75 11.54 -30.57
CA ALA A 57 -12.96 10.65 -31.71
C ALA A 57 -11.66 9.97 -32.20
N LEU A 58 -10.48 10.36 -31.68
CA LEU A 58 -9.17 9.80 -32.01
C LEU A 58 -8.81 8.68 -31.02
N PRO A 59 -8.84 7.39 -31.41
CA PRO A 59 -8.44 6.30 -30.54
C PRO A 59 -6.91 6.27 -30.38
N VAL A 60 -6.41 6.63 -29.20
CA VAL A 60 -4.97 6.65 -28.86
C VAL A 60 -4.64 5.50 -27.90
N GLU A 61 -3.46 4.91 -28.03
CA GLU A 61 -2.93 3.98 -27.02
C GLU A 61 -1.97 4.72 -26.09
N LEU A 62 -2.44 5.04 -24.88
CA LEU A 62 -1.69 5.82 -23.88
C LEU A 62 -0.88 4.91 -22.94
N HIS A 63 0.44 5.05 -22.99
CA HIS A 63 1.40 4.39 -22.11
C HIS A 63 1.78 5.37 -21.00
N VAL A 64 1.56 5.04 -19.73
CA VAL A 64 1.86 5.94 -18.61
C VAL A 64 3.03 5.39 -17.79
N GLU A 65 4.03 6.23 -17.57
CA GLU A 65 5.24 5.93 -16.81
C GLU A 65 5.47 6.98 -15.72
N TYR A 66 6.10 6.56 -14.63
CA TYR A 66 6.38 7.42 -13.47
C TYR A 66 7.86 7.32 -13.12
N MET A 67 8.55 8.46 -13.08
CA MET A 67 10.00 8.49 -12.81
C MET A 67 10.33 8.42 -11.32
N ASP A 68 9.38 8.78 -10.45
CA ASP A 68 9.55 8.90 -8.99
C ASP A 68 10.76 9.76 -8.59
N SER A 69 10.96 10.88 -9.32
CA SER A 69 12.14 11.72 -9.18
C SER A 69 12.26 12.40 -7.80
N LYS A 70 11.19 12.48 -7.00
CA LYS A 70 11.28 13.02 -5.63
C LYS A 70 12.01 12.08 -4.67
N ARG A 71 11.95 10.77 -4.92
CA ARG A 71 12.61 9.74 -4.10
C ARG A 71 13.89 9.23 -4.73
N LEU A 72 13.95 9.24 -6.07
CA LEU A 72 15.03 8.68 -6.88
C LEU A 72 15.51 9.74 -7.89
N ASN A 73 16.45 10.60 -7.48
CA ASN A 73 16.94 11.73 -8.29
C ASN A 73 18.41 11.62 -8.73
N ASP A 74 19.03 10.45 -8.59
CA ASP A 74 20.43 10.26 -8.97
C ASP A 74 20.60 9.89 -10.45
N ASP A 75 21.78 10.19 -10.99
CA ASP A 75 22.12 9.93 -12.40
C ASP A 75 22.07 8.44 -12.78
N VAL A 76 22.31 7.55 -11.81
CA VAL A 76 22.27 6.10 -12.03
C VAL A 76 20.83 5.65 -12.22
N HIS A 77 19.89 6.17 -11.42
CA HIS A 77 18.46 5.94 -11.57
C HIS A 77 17.96 6.37 -12.95
N PHE A 78 18.26 7.60 -13.39
CA PHE A 78 17.82 8.05 -14.72
C PHE A 78 18.45 7.22 -15.85
N LYS A 79 19.73 6.82 -15.73
CA LYS A 79 20.35 5.92 -16.70
C LYS A 79 19.67 4.55 -16.75
N ASN A 80 19.30 3.99 -15.60
CA ASN A 80 18.60 2.71 -15.50
C ASN A 80 17.16 2.82 -16.02
N LEU A 81 16.46 3.90 -15.69
CA LEU A 81 15.12 4.18 -16.19
C LEU A 81 15.11 4.29 -17.71
N ARG A 82 16.10 4.99 -18.30
CA ARG A 82 16.29 5.02 -19.76
C ARG A 82 16.44 3.60 -20.31
N GLN A 83 17.32 2.77 -19.74
CA GLN A 83 17.49 1.39 -20.20
C GLN A 83 16.20 0.57 -20.10
N LEU A 84 15.45 0.75 -19.00
CA LEU A 84 14.16 0.10 -18.78
C LEU A 84 13.14 0.51 -19.84
N LEU A 85 13.00 1.82 -20.13
CA LEU A 85 12.09 2.32 -21.15
C LEU A 85 12.47 1.84 -22.55
N SER A 86 13.76 1.86 -22.90
CA SER A 86 14.26 1.32 -24.17
C SER A 86 14.04 -0.19 -24.31
N TYR A 87 14.07 -0.94 -23.21
CA TYR A 87 13.76 -2.36 -23.21
C TYR A 87 12.26 -2.63 -23.31
N LYS A 88 11.45 -1.96 -22.46
CA LYS A 88 10.00 -2.13 -22.35
C LYS A 88 9.29 -1.79 -23.66
N TYR A 89 9.72 -0.72 -24.32
CA TYR A 89 9.11 -0.23 -25.56
C TYR A 89 9.93 -0.58 -26.80
N ARG A 90 10.73 -1.65 -26.72
CA ARG A 90 11.52 -2.14 -27.85
C ARG A 90 10.60 -2.62 -28.97
N GLY A 91 10.51 -1.84 -30.04
CA GLY A 91 9.66 -2.12 -31.20
C GLY A 91 8.38 -1.27 -31.27
N THR A 92 8.10 -0.46 -30.26
CA THR A 92 6.99 0.51 -30.27
C THR A 92 7.48 1.83 -30.85
N ARG A 93 6.72 2.41 -31.79
CA ARG A 93 6.98 3.77 -32.32
C ARG A 93 5.97 4.75 -31.74
N PHE A 94 6.44 5.68 -30.92
CA PHE A 94 5.59 6.71 -30.35
C PHE A 94 5.30 7.82 -31.37
N SER A 95 4.02 8.19 -31.48
CA SER A 95 3.56 9.33 -32.29
C SER A 95 3.75 10.66 -31.57
N SER A 96 3.77 10.66 -30.24
CA SER A 96 4.13 11.82 -29.41
C SER A 96 4.48 11.36 -27.99
N ILE A 97 5.23 12.18 -27.26
CA ILE A 97 5.57 11.97 -25.85
C ILE A 97 5.07 13.18 -25.05
N LEU A 98 4.32 12.91 -24.00
CA LEU A 98 3.89 13.87 -23.00
C LEU A 98 4.84 13.81 -21.81
N VAL A 99 5.25 14.95 -21.28
CA VAL A 99 6.02 15.04 -20.03
C VAL A 99 5.38 15.99 -19.05
N THR A 100 5.44 15.65 -17.77
CA THR A 100 4.99 16.54 -16.69
C THR A 100 6.15 16.91 -15.78
N ASP A 101 6.16 18.17 -15.35
CA ASP A 101 7.16 18.79 -14.48
C ASP A 101 8.61 18.78 -15.02
N ASN A 102 9.49 19.48 -14.29
CA ASN A 102 10.86 19.77 -14.74
C ASN A 102 11.73 18.51 -14.93
N ASP A 103 11.56 17.45 -14.13
CA ASP A 103 12.46 16.30 -14.15
C ASP A 103 12.27 15.43 -15.40
N ALA A 104 11.02 15.14 -15.77
CA ALA A 104 10.69 14.43 -17.01
C ALA A 104 11.07 15.23 -18.25
N PHE A 105 10.88 16.55 -18.20
CA PHE A 105 11.34 17.44 -19.26
C PHE A 105 12.87 17.40 -19.42
N ASN A 106 13.61 17.50 -18.32
CA ASN A 106 15.07 17.46 -18.34
C ASN A 106 15.60 16.08 -18.77
N PHE A 107 14.99 15.00 -18.30
CA PHE A 107 15.31 13.63 -18.69
C PHE A 107 15.18 13.42 -20.20
N LEU A 108 14.06 13.82 -20.80
CA LEU A 108 13.88 13.73 -22.25
C LEU A 108 14.85 14.62 -23.01
N ARG A 109 15.21 15.79 -22.46
CA ARG A 109 16.23 16.67 -23.05
C ARG A 109 17.59 15.99 -23.10
N GLN A 110 17.97 15.36 -22.00
CA GLN A 110 19.26 14.67 -21.85
C GLN A 110 19.36 13.43 -22.75
N TYR A 111 18.30 12.64 -22.82
CA TYR A 111 18.27 11.38 -23.59
C TYR A 111 17.55 11.50 -24.93
N ARG A 112 17.40 12.71 -25.47
CA ARG A 112 16.64 12.99 -26.71
C ARG A 112 17.06 12.13 -27.91
N ASN A 113 18.32 11.74 -27.95
CA ASN A 113 18.92 10.96 -29.03
C ASN A 113 18.70 9.44 -28.88
N ASP A 114 18.02 8.96 -27.83
CA ASP A 114 17.68 7.54 -27.70
C ASP A 114 16.74 7.09 -28.83
N PRO A 115 16.90 5.88 -29.40
CA PRO A 115 16.09 5.42 -30.53
C PRO A 115 14.57 5.48 -30.32
N ILE A 116 14.08 5.35 -29.08
CA ILE A 116 12.64 5.42 -28.78
C ILE A 116 12.11 6.86 -28.68
N PHE A 117 12.99 7.85 -28.47
CA PHE A 117 12.62 9.27 -28.29
C PHE A 117 13.01 10.14 -29.50
N ALA A 118 13.98 9.72 -30.30
CA ALA A 118 14.53 10.50 -31.40
C ALA A 118 13.46 10.86 -32.44
N GLY A 119 13.31 12.15 -32.74
CA GLY A 119 12.36 12.65 -33.75
C GLY A 119 10.88 12.65 -33.34
N VAL A 120 10.54 12.21 -32.13
CA VAL A 120 9.15 12.17 -31.65
C VAL A 120 8.73 13.53 -31.08
N PRO A 121 7.58 14.12 -31.46
CA PRO A 121 7.07 15.36 -30.86
C PRO A 121 6.89 15.26 -29.35
N VAL A 122 7.40 16.24 -28.60
CA VAL A 122 7.30 16.31 -27.14
C VAL A 122 6.37 17.45 -26.73
N ILE A 123 5.43 17.13 -25.85
CA ILE A 123 4.50 18.09 -25.29
C ILE A 123 4.69 18.12 -23.77
N PHE A 124 5.02 19.27 -23.21
CA PHE A 124 5.28 19.41 -21.77
C PHE A 124 4.14 20.11 -21.02
N ALA A 125 3.97 19.80 -19.74
CA ALA A 125 3.15 20.51 -18.76
C ALA A 125 3.90 20.61 -17.43
N GLY A 126 3.46 21.47 -16.50
CA GLY A 126 4.05 21.54 -15.15
C GLY A 126 5.46 22.14 -15.08
N ILE A 127 5.96 22.80 -16.13
CA ILE A 127 7.33 23.32 -16.12
C ILE A 127 7.40 24.62 -15.32
N ASN A 128 7.96 24.52 -14.11
CA ASN A 128 8.20 25.64 -13.23
C ASN A 128 9.26 26.59 -13.82
N PHE A 129 9.03 27.90 -13.68
CA PHE A 129 9.94 28.97 -14.11
C PHE A 129 10.29 28.91 -15.60
N PHE A 130 9.30 28.69 -16.47
CA PHE A 130 9.53 28.49 -17.89
C PHE A 130 10.05 29.73 -18.65
N HIS A 131 11.24 29.64 -19.24
CA HIS A 131 11.84 30.64 -20.14
C HIS A 131 12.00 30.10 -21.56
N GLN A 132 11.85 30.97 -22.58
CA GLN A 132 11.91 30.55 -24.00
C GLN A 132 13.27 29.93 -24.35
N ASP A 133 14.35 30.38 -23.70
CA ASP A 133 15.71 29.88 -23.93
C ASP A 133 15.88 28.39 -23.57
N MET A 134 14.99 27.81 -22.76
CA MET A 134 15.00 26.37 -22.46
C MET A 134 14.65 25.49 -23.66
N LEU A 135 14.06 26.07 -24.72
CA LEU A 135 13.79 25.39 -25.98
C LEU A 135 14.86 25.66 -27.05
N SER A 136 15.88 26.47 -26.76
CA SER A 136 16.94 26.79 -27.73
C SER A 136 17.68 25.53 -28.16
N GLY A 137 17.65 25.24 -29.46
CA GLY A 137 18.28 24.04 -30.05
C GLY A 137 17.45 22.75 -29.95
N LEU A 138 16.22 22.82 -29.44
CA LEU A 138 15.30 21.68 -29.40
C LEU A 138 14.18 21.86 -30.42
N HIS A 139 14.01 20.86 -31.29
CA HIS A 139 12.93 20.80 -32.28
C HIS A 139 11.86 19.80 -31.84
N GLY A 140 10.61 20.13 -32.15
CA GLY A 140 9.42 19.34 -31.85
C GLY A 140 8.90 19.49 -30.43
N PHE A 141 9.17 20.61 -29.75
CA PHE A 141 8.75 20.86 -28.36
C PHE A 141 7.69 21.97 -28.30
N THR A 142 6.57 21.67 -27.66
CA THR A 142 5.54 22.65 -27.30
C THR A 142 4.92 22.25 -25.97
N GLY A 143 4.05 23.08 -25.38
CA GLY A 143 3.46 22.71 -24.10
C GLY A 143 2.77 23.82 -23.35
N VAL A 144 2.58 23.55 -22.06
CA VAL A 144 1.94 24.42 -21.08
C VAL A 144 2.97 24.72 -20.00
N ALA A 145 3.32 26.00 -19.84
CA ALA A 145 4.17 26.43 -18.74
C ALA A 145 3.35 26.45 -17.45
N GLU A 146 3.96 26.02 -16.34
CA GLU A 146 3.33 26.17 -15.03
C GLU A 146 3.40 27.64 -14.62
N THR A 147 2.24 28.25 -14.44
CA THR A 147 2.10 29.58 -13.87
C THR A 147 0.93 29.56 -12.87
N PHE A 148 0.89 30.54 -11.97
CA PHE A 148 -0.18 30.69 -11.00
C PHE A 148 -0.76 32.10 -11.05
N GLU A 149 -2.05 32.24 -10.72
CA GLU A 149 -2.78 33.50 -10.84
C GLU A 149 -3.09 34.14 -9.48
N ALA A 150 -2.06 34.37 -8.67
CA ALA A 150 -2.22 34.96 -7.33
C ALA A 150 -3.00 36.29 -7.36
N GLY A 151 -2.78 37.14 -8.37
CA GLY A 151 -3.51 38.39 -8.54
C GLY A 151 -5.02 38.19 -8.71
N GLN A 152 -5.46 37.18 -9.46
CA GLN A 152 -6.88 36.87 -9.61
C GLN A 152 -7.51 36.37 -8.31
N THR A 153 -6.79 35.52 -7.55
CA THR A 153 -7.23 35.09 -6.22
C THR A 153 -7.36 36.28 -5.26
N VAL A 154 -6.38 37.18 -5.23
CA VAL A 154 -6.46 38.42 -4.43
C VAL A 154 -7.63 39.30 -4.86
N GLY A 155 -7.90 39.39 -6.16
CA GLY A 155 -9.08 40.08 -6.69
C GLY A 155 -10.40 39.49 -6.20
N VAL A 156 -10.49 38.16 -6.11
CA VAL A 156 -11.64 37.46 -5.49
C VAL A 156 -11.71 37.77 -3.99
N MET A 157 -10.59 37.69 -3.27
CA MET A 157 -10.53 38.00 -1.84
C MET A 157 -11.05 39.42 -1.56
N GLN A 158 -10.62 40.41 -2.33
CA GLN A 158 -11.08 41.79 -2.19
C GLN A 158 -12.57 41.96 -2.55
N ARG A 159 -13.08 41.21 -3.54
CA ARG A 159 -14.50 41.26 -3.91
C ARG A 159 -15.41 40.67 -2.83
N LEU A 160 -14.98 39.55 -2.23
CA LEU A 160 -15.73 38.86 -1.18
C LEU A 160 -15.60 39.58 0.18
N HIS A 161 -14.47 40.26 0.41
CA HIS A 161 -14.17 40.98 1.65
C HIS A 161 -13.74 42.43 1.33
N PRO A 162 -14.68 43.34 1.04
CA PRO A 162 -14.38 44.71 0.63
C PRO A 162 -13.57 45.52 1.67
N ASP A 163 -13.72 45.17 2.95
CA ASP A 163 -13.10 45.86 4.08
C ASP A 163 -11.71 45.32 4.44
N VAL A 164 -11.17 44.37 3.68
CA VAL A 164 -9.84 43.79 3.93
C VAL A 164 -8.75 44.88 3.85
N ARG A 165 -7.93 44.97 4.91
CA ARG A 165 -6.81 45.91 5.00
C ARG A 165 -5.46 45.23 4.89
N ARG A 166 -5.40 43.94 5.25
CA ARG A 166 -4.18 43.16 5.31
C ARG A 166 -4.38 41.75 4.75
N ILE A 167 -3.42 41.28 3.95
CA ILE A 167 -3.33 39.88 3.53
C ILE A 167 -1.99 39.33 3.99
N VAL A 168 -2.05 38.26 4.79
CA VAL A 168 -0.89 37.49 5.21
C VAL A 168 -0.65 36.39 4.18
N VAL A 169 0.54 36.37 3.60
CA VAL A 169 0.99 35.38 2.62
C VAL A 169 1.86 34.37 3.35
N ILE A 170 1.39 33.13 3.45
CA ILE A 170 2.17 32.01 3.99
C ILE A 170 2.87 31.33 2.84
N ILE A 171 4.20 31.32 2.88
CA ILE A 171 5.09 30.77 1.85
C ILE A 171 6.37 30.30 2.52
N ASP A 172 7.02 29.24 2.04
CA ASP A 172 8.28 28.81 2.64
C ASP A 172 9.45 29.71 2.20
N ALA A 173 10.58 29.61 2.93
CA ALA A 173 11.83 30.30 2.59
C ALA A 173 12.74 29.44 1.70
N THR A 174 12.20 28.44 1.00
CA THR A 174 13.00 27.63 0.07
C THR A 174 13.33 28.43 -1.18
N THR A 175 14.29 27.97 -1.99
CA THR A 175 14.58 28.56 -3.31
C THR A 175 13.32 28.64 -4.19
N THR A 176 12.43 27.64 -4.08
CA THR A 176 11.13 27.64 -4.76
C THR A 176 10.19 28.71 -4.19
N GLY A 177 10.10 28.84 -2.86
CA GLY A 177 9.31 29.87 -2.21
C GLY A 177 9.78 31.29 -2.52
N GLU A 178 11.10 31.53 -2.58
CA GLU A 178 11.68 32.81 -3.00
C GLU A 178 11.36 33.14 -4.46
N ALA A 179 11.43 32.15 -5.35
CA ALA A 179 11.10 32.32 -6.76
C ALA A 179 9.61 32.61 -6.96
N ILE A 180 8.72 31.89 -6.27
CA ILE A 180 7.28 32.16 -6.23
C ILE A 180 7.00 33.57 -5.70
N ARG A 181 7.69 34.01 -4.63
CA ARG A 181 7.55 35.39 -4.13
C ARG A 181 7.91 36.42 -5.20
N LYS A 182 9.03 36.21 -5.90
CA LYS A 182 9.50 37.11 -6.95
C LYS A 182 8.49 37.22 -8.10
N GLU A 183 7.88 36.10 -8.51
CA GLU A 183 6.83 36.10 -9.53
C GLU A 183 5.51 36.69 -9.04
N MET A 184 5.14 36.45 -7.78
CA MET A 184 3.88 36.93 -7.22
C MET A 184 3.86 38.45 -7.00
N THR A 185 4.99 39.04 -6.59
CA THR A 185 5.11 40.47 -6.26
C THR A 185 4.53 41.40 -7.34
N PRO A 186 4.87 41.27 -8.64
CA PRO A 186 4.25 42.09 -9.69
C PRO A 186 2.76 41.81 -9.90
N MET A 187 2.28 40.58 -9.64
CA MET A 187 0.86 40.21 -9.81
C MET A 187 -0.04 40.86 -8.76
N ILE A 188 0.47 41.08 -7.55
CA ILE A 188 -0.28 41.69 -6.43
C ILE A 188 -0.08 43.21 -6.32
N ALA A 189 0.92 43.77 -7.01
CA ALA A 189 1.22 45.20 -7.01
C ALA A 189 0.01 46.12 -7.29
N PRO A 190 -0.95 45.78 -8.19
CA PRO A 190 -2.16 46.59 -8.40
C PRO A 190 -3.02 46.76 -7.14
N TYR A 191 -2.96 45.82 -6.19
CA TYR A 191 -3.75 45.82 -4.96
C TYR A 191 -3.04 46.49 -3.77
N ALA A 192 -1.72 46.66 -3.85
CA ALA A 192 -0.87 47.17 -2.77
C ALA A 192 -1.19 48.59 -2.31
N ARG A 193 -1.95 49.38 -3.11
CA ARG A 193 -2.43 50.71 -2.71
C ARG A 193 -3.52 50.68 -1.64
N ARG A 194 -4.26 49.57 -1.51
CA ARG A 194 -5.39 49.42 -0.59
C ARG A 194 -5.18 48.33 0.45
N ILE A 195 -4.38 47.32 0.13
CA ILE A 195 -4.15 46.14 0.97
C ILE A 195 -2.67 46.07 1.30
N SER A 196 -2.35 45.94 2.59
CA SER A 196 -0.99 45.62 3.05
C SER A 196 -0.73 44.12 2.92
N PHE A 197 0.41 43.74 2.32
CA PHE A 197 0.83 42.34 2.18
C PHE A 197 1.98 42.04 3.13
N GLU A 198 1.83 41.01 3.95
CA GLU A 198 2.84 40.55 4.91
C GLU A 198 3.24 39.11 4.57
N PHE A 199 4.53 38.86 4.36
CA PHE A 199 5.05 37.54 4.01
C PHE A 199 5.58 36.83 5.24
N TRP A 200 5.06 35.63 5.52
CA TRP A 200 5.47 34.79 6.65
C TRP A 200 6.25 33.58 6.13
N ASP A 201 7.56 33.73 6.04
CA ASP A 201 8.51 32.77 5.47
C ASP A 201 9.56 32.25 6.46
N LYS A 202 9.75 32.96 7.57
CA LYS A 202 10.78 32.67 8.58
C LYS A 202 10.18 32.25 9.92
N LEU A 203 9.03 31.59 9.91
CA LEU A 203 8.37 31.08 11.12
C LEU A 203 8.43 29.55 11.15
N SER A 204 8.61 28.98 12.34
CA SER A 204 8.40 27.54 12.55
C SER A 204 6.91 27.22 12.54
N LEU A 205 6.53 25.94 12.36
CA LEU A 205 5.11 25.55 12.35
C LEU A 205 4.36 25.93 13.64
N ASP A 206 5.00 25.81 14.81
CA ASP A 206 4.41 26.22 16.09
C ASP A 206 4.24 27.74 16.19
N GLN A 207 5.23 28.51 15.73
CA GLN A 207 5.15 29.97 15.69
C GLN A 207 4.08 30.45 14.72
N LEU A 208 3.97 29.78 13.57
CA LEU A 208 2.94 30.03 12.56
C LEU A 208 1.55 29.81 13.16
N ARG A 209 1.34 28.67 13.84
CA ARG A 209 0.08 28.34 14.51
C ARG A 209 -0.29 29.36 15.58
N ALA A 210 0.67 29.74 16.43
CA ALA A 210 0.45 30.73 17.49
C ALA A 210 0.10 32.11 16.92
N ARG A 211 0.76 32.55 15.83
CA ARG A 211 0.44 33.83 15.19
C ARG A 211 -0.91 33.82 14.48
N LEU A 212 -1.27 32.73 13.80
CA LEU A 212 -2.56 32.59 13.12
C LEU A 212 -3.75 32.79 14.07
N ALA A 213 -3.66 32.27 15.29
CA ALA A 213 -4.70 32.41 16.31
C ALA A 213 -4.96 33.87 16.74
N THR A 214 -4.03 34.78 16.47
CA THR A 214 -4.08 36.20 16.89
C THR A 214 -4.53 37.15 15.78
N LEU A 215 -4.91 36.64 14.60
CA LEU A 215 -5.32 37.46 13.47
C LEU A 215 -6.64 38.20 13.73
N ASP A 216 -6.68 39.48 13.35
CA ASP A 216 -7.87 40.33 13.46
C ASP A 216 -8.81 40.16 12.24
N LYS A 217 -10.06 40.59 12.39
CA LYS A 217 -11.10 40.45 11.37
C LYS A 217 -10.83 41.21 10.06
N GLY A 218 -9.93 42.19 10.04
CA GLY A 218 -9.52 42.93 8.84
C GLY A 218 -8.41 42.26 8.04
N THR A 219 -7.98 41.06 8.47
CA THR A 219 -6.89 40.29 7.84
C THR A 219 -7.43 39.03 7.16
N LEU A 220 -6.87 38.68 6.00
CA LEU A 220 -7.10 37.39 5.33
C LEU A 220 -5.78 36.64 5.14
N VAL A 221 -5.87 35.33 4.93
CA VAL A 221 -4.69 34.49 4.69
C VAL A 221 -4.68 34.01 3.25
N LEU A 222 -3.52 34.13 2.57
CA LEU A 222 -3.24 33.55 1.27
C LEU A 222 -2.15 32.48 1.42
N LEU A 223 -2.50 31.24 1.15
CA LEU A 223 -1.61 30.09 1.23
C LEU A 223 -0.95 29.84 -0.14
N MET A 224 0.37 29.92 -0.17
CA MET A 224 1.21 29.55 -1.30
C MET A 224 1.81 28.15 -1.08
N PRO A 225 2.43 27.51 -2.08
CA PRO A 225 3.20 26.29 -1.86
C PRO A 225 4.22 26.48 -0.73
N TYR A 226 4.13 25.61 0.27
CA TYR A 226 4.96 25.63 1.47
C TYR A 226 5.24 24.18 1.85
N ALA A 227 6.48 23.74 1.67
CA ALA A 227 6.89 22.37 1.91
C ALA A 227 7.64 22.21 3.24
N ARG A 228 8.36 23.25 3.67
CA ARG A 228 9.21 23.20 4.86
C ARG A 228 9.17 24.51 5.63
N ASP A 229 9.31 24.41 6.94
CA ASP A 229 9.47 25.59 7.80
C ASP A 229 10.92 26.09 7.88
N ASN A 230 11.14 27.17 8.65
CA ASN A 230 12.46 27.76 8.85
C ASN A 230 13.44 26.87 9.64
N LEU A 231 12.96 25.82 10.30
CA LEU A 231 13.77 24.81 10.99
C LEU A 231 14.04 23.59 10.09
N GLY A 232 13.50 23.57 8.87
CA GLY A 232 13.63 22.47 7.92
C GLY A 232 12.60 21.35 8.12
N THR A 233 11.61 21.54 9.00
CA THR A 233 10.53 20.59 9.27
C THR A 233 9.64 20.47 8.04
N PHE A 234 9.48 19.26 7.52
CA PHE A 234 8.61 19.00 6.37
C PHE A 234 7.14 18.88 6.81
N ILE A 235 6.23 19.43 6.00
CA ILE A 235 4.78 19.26 6.17
C ILE A 235 4.13 19.08 4.80
N SER A 236 3.13 18.20 4.72
CA SER A 236 2.39 18.00 3.48
C SER A 236 1.46 19.19 3.19
N TYR A 237 1.17 19.47 1.92
CA TYR A 237 0.25 20.56 1.56
C TYR A 237 -1.15 20.41 2.18
N PRO A 238 -1.79 19.21 2.19
CA PRO A 238 -3.05 19.00 2.91
C PRO A 238 -2.98 19.29 4.41
N ASP A 239 -1.94 18.80 5.09
CA ASP A 239 -1.79 18.96 6.55
C ASP A 239 -1.54 20.42 6.91
N LEU A 240 -0.75 21.13 6.09
CA LEU A 240 -0.55 22.56 6.26
C LEU A 240 -1.86 23.33 6.10
N ALA A 241 -2.63 23.11 5.02
CA ALA A 241 -3.90 23.79 4.82
C ALA A 241 -4.88 23.50 5.97
N GLY A 242 -4.93 22.25 6.44
CA GLY A 242 -5.74 21.84 7.58
C GLY A 242 -5.34 22.57 8.86
N MET A 243 -4.04 22.58 9.19
CA MET A 243 -3.50 23.28 10.35
C MET A 243 -3.78 24.79 10.27
N VAL A 244 -3.52 25.42 9.13
CA VAL A 244 -3.73 26.86 8.94
C VAL A 244 -5.21 27.21 9.08
N SER A 245 -6.13 26.44 8.49
CA SER A 245 -7.58 26.66 8.58
C SER A 245 -8.16 26.41 9.97
N GLN A 246 -7.57 25.51 10.75
CA GLN A 246 -7.96 25.26 12.15
C GLN A 246 -7.46 26.36 13.08
N ALA A 247 -6.22 26.83 12.88
CA ALA A 247 -5.62 27.86 13.71
C ALA A 247 -6.10 29.28 13.34
N SER A 248 -6.51 29.50 12.10
CA SER A 248 -6.96 30.81 11.61
C SER A 248 -8.43 31.08 11.95
N PRO A 249 -8.74 32.19 12.64
CA PRO A 249 -10.12 32.65 12.83
C PRO A 249 -10.68 33.35 11.57
N VAL A 250 -9.85 33.61 10.56
CA VAL A 250 -10.19 34.33 9.33
C VAL A 250 -10.13 33.41 8.10
N PRO A 251 -10.85 33.76 7.01
CA PRO A 251 -10.84 33.00 5.76
C PRO A 251 -9.43 32.77 5.19
N VAL A 252 -9.15 31.52 4.81
CA VAL A 252 -7.89 31.10 4.18
C VAL A 252 -8.15 30.81 2.70
N TYR A 253 -7.42 31.48 1.81
CA TYR A 253 -7.48 31.28 0.36
C TYR A 253 -6.19 30.62 -0.13
N GLY A 254 -6.23 29.98 -1.30
CA GLY A 254 -5.07 29.32 -1.91
C GLY A 254 -4.91 29.69 -3.38
N THR A 255 -3.78 29.31 -3.96
CA THR A 255 -3.48 29.46 -5.40
C THR A 255 -3.41 28.15 -6.16
N TYR A 256 -3.46 27.01 -5.46
CA TYR A 256 -3.42 25.67 -6.03
C TYR A 256 -4.56 24.82 -5.49
N ASP A 257 -5.05 23.89 -6.32
CA ASP A 257 -6.21 23.08 -5.97
C ASP A 257 -5.91 21.85 -5.12
N PHE A 258 -4.64 21.45 -4.97
CA PHE A 258 -4.25 20.40 -4.02
C PHE A 258 -4.51 20.77 -2.54
N TYR A 259 -4.85 22.03 -2.25
CA TYR A 259 -5.33 22.47 -0.94
C TYR A 259 -6.85 22.32 -0.77
N MET A 260 -7.62 22.10 -1.85
CA MET A 260 -9.07 21.95 -1.79
C MET A 260 -9.47 20.75 -0.94
N GLY A 261 -10.53 20.90 -0.15
CA GLY A 261 -10.98 19.85 0.75
C GLY A 261 -10.32 19.90 2.14
N HIS A 262 -9.20 20.63 2.27
CA HIS A 262 -8.38 20.72 3.49
C HIS A 262 -8.47 22.07 4.21
N GLY A 263 -9.56 22.81 3.99
CA GLY A 263 -9.89 23.98 4.82
C GLY A 263 -9.66 25.35 4.19
N ILE A 264 -9.23 25.44 2.92
CA ILE A 264 -9.25 26.70 2.17
C ILE A 264 -10.66 27.01 1.64
N VAL A 265 -11.00 28.28 1.53
CA VAL A 265 -12.26 28.78 0.94
C VAL A 265 -12.31 28.51 -0.56
N GLY A 266 -11.18 28.73 -1.24
CA GLY A 266 -11.07 28.61 -2.69
C GLY A 266 -10.20 29.71 -3.29
N GLY A 267 -10.39 29.98 -4.57
CA GLY A 267 -9.65 31.00 -5.32
C GLY A 267 -9.68 30.75 -6.83
N ARG A 268 -8.80 31.43 -7.55
CA ARG A 268 -8.42 31.08 -8.93
C ARG A 268 -7.24 30.12 -8.82
N LEU A 269 -7.55 28.83 -8.83
CA LEU A 269 -6.60 27.78 -8.47
C LEU A 269 -5.97 27.17 -9.71
N THR A 270 -4.64 27.07 -9.73
CA THR A 270 -3.91 26.22 -10.69
C THR A 270 -4.27 24.77 -10.41
N SER A 271 -4.62 24.04 -11.47
CA SER A 271 -5.23 22.70 -11.38
C SER A 271 -4.47 21.70 -12.22
N GLY A 272 -3.96 20.62 -11.60
CA GLY A 272 -3.28 19.52 -12.30
C GLY A 272 -4.17 18.92 -13.39
N GLU A 273 -5.46 18.72 -13.10
CA GLU A 273 -6.44 18.21 -14.08
C GLU A 273 -6.61 19.16 -15.27
N ALA A 274 -6.49 20.47 -15.06
CA ALA A 274 -6.62 21.45 -16.13
C ALA A 274 -5.34 21.52 -16.98
N GLN A 275 -4.17 21.34 -16.35
CA GLN A 275 -2.90 21.14 -17.06
C GLN A 275 -2.95 19.91 -17.95
N GLY A 276 -3.40 18.76 -17.41
CA GLY A 276 -3.57 17.53 -18.18
C GLY A 276 -4.54 17.67 -19.36
N ARG A 277 -5.68 18.35 -19.17
CA ARG A 277 -6.63 18.63 -20.26
C ARG A 277 -6.02 19.53 -21.33
N ALA A 278 -5.25 20.55 -20.94
CA ALA A 278 -4.57 21.44 -21.89
C ALA A 278 -3.49 20.68 -22.68
N LEU A 279 -2.74 19.81 -22.00
CA LEU A 279 -1.73 18.94 -22.59
C LEU A 279 -2.35 18.01 -23.65
N ALA A 280 -3.47 17.36 -23.35
CA ALA A 280 -4.18 16.50 -24.29
C ALA A 280 -4.79 17.25 -25.48
N LYS A 281 -5.22 18.51 -25.30
CA LYS A 281 -5.68 19.35 -26.43
C LYS A 281 -4.55 19.69 -27.40
N ILE A 282 -3.34 19.97 -26.89
CA ILE A 282 -2.17 20.15 -27.75
C ILE A 282 -1.82 18.83 -28.46
N LEU A 283 -1.91 17.70 -27.76
CA LEU A 283 -1.71 16.38 -28.35
C LEU A 283 -2.66 16.12 -29.51
N GLN A 284 -3.94 16.45 -29.39
CA GLN A 284 -4.91 16.30 -30.50
C GLN A 284 -4.51 17.10 -31.74
N ARG A 285 -3.94 18.31 -31.56
CA ARG A 285 -3.43 19.13 -32.67
C ARG A 285 -2.21 18.51 -33.33
N VAL A 286 -1.26 18.03 -32.54
CA VAL A 286 -0.05 17.34 -33.02
C VAL A 286 -0.41 16.05 -33.76
N LEU A 287 -1.29 15.22 -33.20
CA LEU A 287 -1.78 14.00 -33.86
C LEU A 287 -2.65 14.32 -35.10
N GLY A 288 -3.29 15.49 -35.13
CA GLY A 288 -3.99 16.03 -36.29
C GLY A 288 -3.07 16.55 -37.41
N GLY A 289 -1.75 16.51 -37.23
CA GLY A 289 -0.75 16.88 -38.24
C GLY A 289 -0.22 18.31 -38.14
N GLU A 290 -0.57 19.07 -37.10
CA GLU A 290 0.05 20.38 -36.86
C GLU A 290 1.51 20.22 -36.42
N ASN A 291 2.40 21.04 -36.97
CA ASN A 291 3.81 21.03 -36.56
C ASN A 291 3.95 21.56 -35.13
N PRO A 292 4.49 20.78 -34.17
CA PRO A 292 4.68 21.21 -32.77
C PRO A 292 5.47 22.53 -32.64
N ASP A 293 6.45 22.80 -33.50
CA ASP A 293 7.25 24.03 -33.45
C ASP A 293 6.44 25.30 -33.76
N LEU A 294 5.28 25.15 -34.40
CA LEU A 294 4.35 26.25 -34.72
C LEU A 294 3.25 26.41 -33.67
N ILE A 295 3.13 25.47 -32.72
CA ILE A 295 2.15 25.57 -31.64
C ILE A 295 2.76 26.42 -30.51
N PRO A 296 2.21 27.61 -30.23
CA PRO A 296 2.76 28.48 -29.19
C PRO A 296 2.60 27.85 -27.81
N VAL A 297 3.66 27.94 -26.99
CA VAL A 297 3.63 27.50 -25.59
C VAL A 297 2.58 28.31 -24.84
N ILE A 298 1.65 27.62 -24.18
CA ILE A 298 0.61 28.25 -23.36
C ILE A 298 1.27 28.74 -22.07
N ARG A 299 1.27 30.06 -21.86
CA ARG A 299 1.86 30.71 -20.68
C ARG A 299 0.84 31.15 -19.64
N VAL A 300 -0.44 31.17 -20.00
CA VAL A 300 -1.54 31.49 -19.08
C VAL A 300 -1.96 30.22 -18.37
N ALA A 301 -1.92 30.24 -17.04
CA ALA A 301 -2.23 29.09 -16.20
C ALA A 301 -3.58 28.47 -16.59
N PRO A 302 -3.67 27.15 -16.77
CA PRO A 302 -4.94 26.42 -16.75
C PRO A 302 -5.48 26.46 -15.32
N SER A 303 -6.13 27.58 -14.98
CA SER A 303 -6.68 27.84 -13.66
C SER A 303 -8.20 27.85 -13.70
N GLU A 304 -8.82 27.46 -12.60
CA GLU A 304 -10.28 27.43 -12.46
C GLU A 304 -10.71 28.18 -11.19
N PHE A 305 -11.89 28.79 -11.22
CA PHE A 305 -12.51 29.27 -10.01
C PHE A 305 -13.10 28.08 -9.25
N LYS A 306 -12.45 27.65 -8.17
CA LYS A 306 -12.90 26.52 -7.34
C LYS A 306 -13.14 27.01 -5.90
N PHE A 307 -14.26 26.57 -5.31
CA PHE A 307 -14.65 26.94 -3.93
C PHE A 307 -15.20 25.76 -3.15
N ASP A 308 -14.94 25.71 -1.84
CA ASP A 308 -15.41 24.65 -0.93
C ASP A 308 -16.71 25.08 -0.26
N SER A 309 -17.81 24.36 -0.52
CA SER A 309 -19.13 24.67 0.05
C SER A 309 -19.11 24.80 1.58
N ARG A 310 -18.34 23.97 2.28
CA ARG A 310 -18.29 23.93 3.75
C ARG A 310 -17.63 25.19 4.30
N GLN A 311 -16.59 25.69 3.63
CA GLN A 311 -15.92 26.91 4.02
C GLN A 311 -16.72 28.16 3.61
N LEU A 312 -17.42 28.12 2.47
CA LEU A 312 -18.37 29.19 2.11
C LEU A 312 -19.45 29.35 3.18
N HIS A 313 -20.00 28.26 3.69
CA HIS A 313 -20.94 28.30 4.82
C HIS A 313 -20.29 28.76 6.13
N ARG A 314 -19.07 28.29 6.45
CA ARG A 314 -18.34 28.67 7.68
C ARG A 314 -18.11 30.18 7.79
N TYR A 315 -17.86 30.85 6.66
CA TYR A 315 -17.55 32.27 6.60
C TYR A 315 -18.71 33.13 6.04
N ASP A 316 -19.92 32.57 5.93
CA ASP A 316 -21.14 33.25 5.45
C ASP A 316 -20.99 33.92 4.08
N ILE A 317 -20.32 33.24 3.14
CA ILE A 317 -20.08 33.72 1.78
C ILE A 317 -21.17 33.20 0.85
N GLY A 318 -21.99 34.11 0.32
CA GLY A 318 -23.12 33.79 -0.56
C GLY A 318 -22.69 33.39 -1.98
N ARG A 319 -23.39 32.42 -2.57
CA ARG A 319 -23.13 31.91 -3.93
C ARG A 319 -23.17 32.98 -5.02
N SER A 320 -24.04 33.99 -4.86
CA SER A 320 -24.20 35.11 -5.79
C SER A 320 -23.02 36.10 -5.79
N GLN A 321 -22.15 36.04 -4.79
CA GLN A 321 -20.95 36.88 -4.68
C GLN A 321 -19.75 36.28 -5.43
N LEU A 322 -19.83 35.00 -5.78
CA LEU A 322 -18.76 34.28 -6.48
C LEU A 322 -18.74 34.63 -7.98
N PRO A 323 -17.57 34.53 -8.65
CA PRO A 323 -17.47 34.65 -10.10
C PRO A 323 -18.44 33.71 -10.86
N LEU A 324 -18.93 34.11 -12.04
CA LEU A 324 -19.89 33.34 -12.85
C LEU A 324 -19.40 31.93 -13.24
N GLU A 325 -18.10 31.74 -13.41
CA GLU A 325 -17.47 30.45 -13.77
C GLU A 325 -17.02 29.62 -12.55
N SER A 326 -17.59 29.88 -11.37
CA SER A 326 -17.18 29.20 -10.14
C SER A 326 -17.69 27.77 -10.04
N ARG A 327 -16.77 26.80 -9.95
CA ARG A 327 -17.05 25.42 -9.60
C ARG A 327 -17.06 25.25 -8.08
N ILE A 328 -18.18 24.82 -7.54
CA ILE A 328 -18.35 24.61 -6.10
C ILE A 328 -18.26 23.12 -5.79
N LEU A 329 -17.30 22.75 -4.94
CA LEU A 329 -17.02 21.37 -4.55
C LEU A 329 -17.76 21.01 -3.25
N PHE A 330 -17.89 19.70 -2.98
CA PHE A 330 -18.47 19.14 -1.75
C PHE A 330 -19.95 19.53 -1.47
N GLN A 331 -20.78 19.63 -2.51
CA GLN A 331 -22.22 19.91 -2.39
C GLN A 331 -23.02 18.66 -1.99
N THR A 332 -24.15 18.85 -1.31
CA THR A 332 -25.07 17.74 -1.00
C THR A 332 -25.91 17.33 -2.21
N TRP A 333 -26.40 16.09 -2.23
CA TRP A 333 -27.22 15.55 -3.33
C TRP A 333 -28.51 16.36 -3.55
N TYR A 334 -29.12 16.87 -2.47
CA TYR A 334 -30.35 17.64 -2.52
C TYR A 334 -30.14 19.00 -3.20
N GLU A 335 -29.04 19.69 -2.88
CA GLU A 335 -28.64 20.96 -3.49
C GLU A 335 -28.36 20.83 -5.01
N THR A 336 -28.05 19.62 -5.47
CA THR A 336 -27.71 19.34 -6.88
C THR A 336 -28.94 19.05 -7.76
N TYR A 337 -30.01 18.46 -7.23
CA TYR A 337 -31.12 17.91 -8.05
C TYR A 337 -32.53 18.48 -7.78
N GLN A 338 -32.65 19.53 -6.97
CA GLN A 338 -33.93 20.10 -6.55
C GLN A 338 -34.91 20.41 -7.71
N SER A 339 -34.41 20.93 -8.85
CA SER A 339 -35.26 21.29 -10.00
C SER A 339 -35.82 20.08 -10.77
N ARG A 340 -35.07 18.97 -10.82
CA ARG A 340 -35.51 17.75 -11.53
C ARG A 340 -36.59 17.01 -10.76
N VAL A 341 -36.53 17.03 -9.43
CA VAL A 341 -37.55 16.46 -8.55
C VAL A 341 -38.90 17.16 -8.80
N TRP A 342 -38.91 18.49 -8.84
CA TRP A 342 -40.14 19.25 -9.12
C TRP A 342 -40.69 19.05 -10.54
N ALA A 343 -39.82 18.86 -11.54
CA ALA A 343 -40.24 18.55 -12.91
C ALA A 343 -40.93 17.16 -13.01
N GLY A 344 -40.43 16.16 -12.29
CA GLY A 344 -41.02 14.82 -12.26
C GLY A 344 -42.44 14.78 -11.66
N VAL A 345 -42.68 15.58 -10.62
CA VAL A 345 -44.01 15.72 -10.00
C VAL A 345 -45.03 16.32 -10.96
N LEU A 346 -44.64 17.30 -11.78
CA LEU A 346 -45.52 17.94 -12.75
C LEU A 346 -45.92 16.99 -13.90
N ALA A 347 -44.98 16.18 -14.39
CA ALA A 347 -45.22 15.24 -15.49
C ALA A 347 -46.22 14.13 -15.12
N ALA A 348 -46.16 13.63 -13.88
CA ALA A 348 -47.07 12.59 -13.38
C ALA A 348 -48.53 13.06 -13.35
N LEU A 349 -48.78 14.34 -13.01
CA LEU A 349 -50.12 14.91 -12.99
C LEU A 349 -50.74 15.03 -14.38
N VAL A 350 -49.96 15.34 -15.41
CA VAL A 350 -50.44 15.47 -16.80
C VAL A 350 -50.85 14.11 -17.37
N ILE A 351 -50.08 13.06 -17.10
CA ILE A 351 -50.37 11.69 -17.56
C ILE A 351 -51.70 11.18 -16.97
N PHE A 352 -51.97 11.48 -15.70
CA PHE A 352 -53.20 11.09 -15.02
C PHE A 352 -54.46 11.69 -15.67
N PHE A 353 -54.43 12.98 -16.04
CA PHE A 353 -55.57 13.65 -16.67
C PHE A 353 -55.83 13.20 -18.12
N LEU A 354 -54.77 12.88 -18.88
CA LEU A 354 -54.90 12.35 -20.24
C LEU A 354 -55.49 10.93 -20.25
N GLY A 355 -55.11 10.08 -19.30
CA GLY A 355 -55.66 8.73 -19.15
C GLY A 355 -57.15 8.72 -18.84
N TRP A 356 -57.63 9.66 -18.03
CA TRP A 356 -59.06 9.80 -17.71
C TRP A 356 -59.88 10.18 -18.97
N GLY A 357 -59.40 11.13 -19.78
CA GLY A 357 -60.10 11.57 -20.99
C GLY A 357 -60.33 10.47 -22.03
N TRP A 358 -59.35 9.58 -22.20
CA TRP A 358 -59.39 8.49 -23.19
C TRP A 358 -60.41 7.39 -22.88
N ILE A 359 -60.63 7.10 -21.60
CA ILE A 359 -61.59 6.06 -21.16
C ILE A 359 -63.05 6.47 -21.42
N ARG A 360 -63.32 7.79 -21.54
CA ARG A 360 -64.69 8.30 -21.71
C ARG A 360 -65.17 8.33 -23.17
N SER A 361 -64.30 8.52 -24.16
CA SER A 361 -64.72 8.59 -25.58
C SER A 361 -64.93 7.22 -26.23
N SER A 362 -64.26 6.18 -25.74
CA SER A 362 -64.23 4.85 -26.37
C SER A 362 -65.51 4.00 -26.21
N ARG A 363 -66.50 4.46 -25.44
CA ARG A 363 -67.73 3.69 -25.13
C ARG A 363 -68.93 3.95 -26.06
N LEU A 364 -68.93 5.00 -26.89
CA LEU A 364 -70.13 5.42 -27.65
C LEU A 364 -70.15 4.99 -29.13
N GLU A 365 -69.03 4.64 -29.74
CA GLU A 365 -68.97 4.36 -31.21
C GLU A 365 -69.13 2.89 -31.61
N ARG A 366 -69.15 1.95 -30.66
CA ARG A 366 -68.92 0.52 -30.96
C ARG A 366 -70.16 -0.31 -31.36
N GLN A 367 -71.40 0.21 -31.29
CA GLN A 367 -72.59 -0.65 -31.34
C GLN A 367 -73.35 -0.73 -32.68
N SER A 368 -73.19 0.17 -33.65
CA SER A 368 -73.99 0.14 -34.90
C SER A 368 -73.23 -0.20 -36.19
N ALA A 369 -71.89 -0.24 -36.17
CA ALA A 369 -71.07 -0.45 -37.37
C ALA A 369 -70.62 -1.91 -37.61
N ALA A 370 -70.86 -2.83 -36.68
CA ALA A 370 -70.16 -4.13 -36.63
C ALA A 370 -70.72 -5.21 -37.58
N ALA A 371 -72.01 -5.23 -37.89
CA ALA A 371 -72.62 -6.41 -38.56
C ALA A 371 -72.44 -6.47 -40.09
N LEU A 372 -72.32 -5.32 -40.78
CA LEU A 372 -72.16 -5.29 -42.25
C LEU A 372 -70.68 -5.19 -42.68
N LYS A 373 -69.80 -4.75 -41.78
CA LYS A 373 -68.34 -4.69 -41.99
C LYS A 373 -67.71 -6.08 -41.93
N GLN A 374 -68.21 -6.95 -41.04
CA GLN A 374 -67.61 -8.25 -40.70
C GLN A 374 -67.46 -9.24 -41.88
N SER A 375 -68.41 -9.28 -42.83
CA SER A 375 -68.33 -10.21 -43.97
C SER A 375 -67.40 -9.72 -45.10
N LYS A 376 -67.21 -8.41 -45.24
CA LYS A 376 -66.30 -7.82 -46.25
C LYS A 376 -64.87 -7.71 -45.70
N GLU A 377 -64.76 -7.38 -44.41
CA GLU A 377 -63.50 -7.42 -43.67
C GLU A 377 -62.94 -8.82 -43.54
N GLN A 378 -63.74 -9.88 -43.43
CA GLN A 378 -63.19 -11.25 -43.33
C GLN A 378 -62.43 -11.67 -44.60
N LEU A 379 -62.92 -11.33 -45.79
CA LEU A 379 -62.26 -11.70 -47.05
C LEU A 379 -61.00 -10.85 -47.31
N GLU A 380 -61.08 -9.54 -47.04
CA GLU A 380 -59.93 -8.64 -47.08
C GLU A 380 -58.91 -8.98 -45.98
N ALA A 381 -59.34 -9.39 -44.79
CA ALA A 381 -58.48 -9.83 -43.70
C ALA A 381 -57.76 -11.14 -44.03
N ILE A 382 -58.38 -12.09 -44.75
CA ILE A 382 -57.67 -13.32 -45.15
C ILE A 382 -56.55 -12.99 -46.15
N LEU A 383 -56.83 -12.23 -47.20
CA LEU A 383 -55.82 -11.84 -48.21
C LEU A 383 -54.74 -10.88 -47.68
N ASN A 384 -55.08 -10.05 -46.68
CA ASN A 384 -54.14 -9.15 -46.00
C ASN A 384 -53.53 -9.75 -44.71
N SER A 385 -53.94 -10.96 -44.29
CA SER A 385 -53.34 -11.64 -43.13
C SER A 385 -51.97 -12.23 -43.46
N THR A 386 -51.68 -12.45 -44.75
CA THR A 386 -50.36 -12.86 -45.21
C THR A 386 -49.45 -11.64 -45.25
N SER A 387 -48.28 -11.73 -44.63
CA SER A 387 -47.23 -10.70 -44.67
C SER A 387 -46.54 -10.59 -46.04
N GLU A 388 -47.01 -11.34 -47.03
CA GLU A 388 -46.40 -11.47 -48.35
C GLU A 388 -47.20 -10.79 -49.44
N SER A 389 -46.52 -10.45 -50.54
CA SER A 389 -47.16 -9.77 -51.66
C SER A 389 -47.85 -10.80 -52.55
N ILE A 390 -49.16 -10.62 -52.72
CA ILE A 390 -49.99 -11.46 -53.58
C ILE A 390 -50.50 -10.62 -54.75
N PHE A 391 -50.24 -11.08 -55.96
CA PHE A 391 -50.77 -10.51 -57.20
C PHE A 391 -51.57 -11.57 -57.92
N HIS A 392 -52.76 -11.24 -58.39
CA HIS A 392 -53.55 -12.10 -59.26
C HIS A 392 -53.58 -11.45 -60.64
N VAL A 393 -53.05 -12.13 -61.65
CA VAL A 393 -52.87 -11.58 -63.00
C VAL A 393 -53.43 -12.49 -64.09
N ASP A 394 -53.75 -11.89 -65.24
CA ASP A 394 -54.11 -12.63 -66.46
C ASP A 394 -52.89 -13.01 -67.33
N GLU A 395 -53.13 -13.65 -68.48
CA GLU A 395 -52.11 -14.12 -69.43
C GLU A 395 -51.23 -13.00 -70.00
N ASN A 396 -51.69 -11.76 -69.95
CA ASN A 396 -50.95 -10.59 -70.43
C ASN A 396 -50.25 -9.83 -69.28
N GLY A 397 -50.32 -10.35 -68.05
CA GLY A 397 -49.78 -9.72 -66.85
C GLY A 397 -50.66 -8.59 -66.29
N ARG A 398 -51.93 -8.52 -66.68
CA ARG A 398 -52.87 -7.50 -66.17
C ARG A 398 -53.31 -7.85 -64.75
N ILE A 399 -53.21 -6.90 -63.83
CA ILE A 399 -53.57 -7.13 -62.42
C ILE A 399 -55.09 -7.20 -62.27
N LEU A 400 -55.59 -8.38 -61.90
CA LEU A 400 -57.00 -8.65 -61.58
C LEU A 400 -57.31 -8.34 -60.12
N ALA A 401 -56.39 -8.70 -59.21
CA ALA A 401 -56.46 -8.38 -57.79
C ALA A 401 -55.06 -8.29 -57.18
N ILE A 402 -54.93 -7.56 -56.08
CA ILE A 402 -53.68 -7.38 -55.34
C ILE A 402 -54.00 -7.14 -53.87
N ASN A 403 -53.23 -7.75 -52.96
CA ASN A 403 -53.38 -7.50 -51.53
C ASN A 403 -52.68 -6.18 -51.12
N GLU A 404 -53.00 -5.64 -49.94
CA GLU A 404 -52.42 -4.37 -49.50
C GLU A 404 -50.90 -4.41 -49.43
N MET A 405 -50.33 -5.55 -49.02
CA MET A 405 -48.89 -5.73 -48.93
C MET A 405 -48.21 -5.62 -50.31
N GLY A 406 -48.76 -6.24 -51.35
CA GLY A 406 -48.22 -6.15 -52.71
C GLY A 406 -48.25 -4.72 -53.27
N ALA A 407 -49.32 -3.98 -53.00
CA ALA A 407 -49.43 -2.59 -53.43
C ALA A 407 -48.48 -1.68 -52.64
N HIS A 408 -48.37 -1.88 -51.32
CA HIS A 408 -47.47 -1.14 -50.44
C HIS A 408 -46.00 -1.34 -50.84
N ARG A 409 -45.56 -2.57 -51.14
CA ARG A 409 -44.17 -2.84 -51.58
C ARG A 409 -43.82 -2.23 -52.96
N ILE A 410 -44.83 -1.92 -53.77
CA ILE A 410 -44.68 -1.19 -55.04
C ILE A 410 -44.82 0.34 -54.85
N GLY A 411 -45.33 0.78 -53.69
CA GLY A 411 -45.52 2.19 -53.35
C GLY A 411 -46.75 2.81 -53.99
N GLN A 412 -47.73 1.99 -54.36
CA GLN A 412 -48.97 2.41 -55.03
C GLN A 412 -50.19 1.94 -54.21
N LYS A 413 -51.36 2.51 -54.50
CA LYS A 413 -52.62 2.03 -53.90
C LYS A 413 -53.15 0.84 -54.69
N PRO A 414 -53.70 -0.22 -54.06
CA PRO A 414 -54.26 -1.38 -54.75
C PRO A 414 -55.20 -1.00 -55.91
N GLN A 415 -56.11 -0.05 -55.68
CA GLN A 415 -57.10 0.40 -56.66
C GLN A 415 -56.50 1.09 -57.89
N ALA A 416 -55.30 1.66 -57.78
CA ALA A 416 -54.62 2.34 -58.88
C ALA A 416 -53.85 1.36 -59.79
N MET A 417 -53.65 0.12 -59.31
CA MET A 417 -52.88 -0.90 -60.00
C MET A 417 -53.76 -1.93 -60.71
N ILE A 418 -54.97 -2.18 -60.20
CA ILE A 418 -55.92 -3.09 -60.81
C ILE A 418 -56.24 -2.61 -62.24
N GLY A 419 -56.12 -3.52 -63.20
CA GLY A 419 -56.31 -3.27 -64.63
C GLY A 419 -55.07 -2.76 -65.37
N GLY A 420 -53.99 -2.40 -64.67
CA GLY A 420 -52.68 -2.09 -65.24
C GLY A 420 -51.82 -3.35 -65.43
N ASN A 421 -50.69 -3.23 -66.14
CA ASN A 421 -49.77 -4.34 -66.33
C ASN A 421 -48.77 -4.43 -65.15
N VAL A 422 -48.64 -5.61 -64.55
CA VAL A 422 -47.78 -5.84 -63.38
C VAL A 422 -46.30 -5.57 -63.68
N PHE A 423 -45.88 -5.74 -64.93
CA PHE A 423 -44.49 -5.58 -65.35
C PHE A 423 -44.06 -4.11 -65.48
N ASP A 424 -44.99 -3.17 -65.60
CA ASP A 424 -44.70 -1.73 -65.72
C ASP A 424 -44.15 -1.13 -64.40
N TYR A 425 -44.34 -1.85 -63.30
CA TYR A 425 -43.91 -1.43 -61.97
C TYR A 425 -42.52 -1.94 -61.57
N PHE A 426 -41.85 -2.67 -62.46
CA PHE A 426 -40.52 -3.22 -62.23
C PHE A 426 -39.51 -2.74 -63.29
N PRO A 427 -38.21 -2.64 -62.96
CA PRO A 427 -37.17 -2.33 -63.94
C PRO A 427 -37.18 -3.33 -65.12
N PRO A 428 -36.81 -2.91 -66.35
CA PRO A 428 -36.91 -3.75 -67.55
C PRO A 428 -36.22 -5.12 -67.44
N GLU A 429 -35.08 -5.18 -66.75
CA GLU A 429 -34.31 -6.41 -66.54
C GLU A 429 -35.06 -7.43 -65.65
N VAL A 430 -35.66 -6.94 -64.55
CA VAL A 430 -36.46 -7.75 -63.63
C VAL A 430 -37.81 -8.13 -64.25
N ALA A 431 -38.42 -7.19 -64.98
CA ALA A 431 -39.68 -7.40 -65.67
C ALA A 431 -39.57 -8.48 -66.77
N ALA A 432 -38.44 -8.56 -67.47
CA ALA A 432 -38.21 -9.57 -68.50
C ALA A 432 -38.20 -11.00 -67.92
N GLY A 433 -37.40 -11.26 -66.88
CA GLY A 433 -37.34 -12.59 -66.25
C GLY A 433 -38.65 -13.01 -65.59
N ARG A 434 -39.38 -12.06 -64.98
CA ARG A 434 -40.70 -12.33 -64.40
C ARG A 434 -41.78 -12.60 -65.46
N ARG A 435 -41.65 -11.98 -66.65
CA ARG A 435 -42.56 -12.18 -67.78
C ARG A 435 -42.36 -13.55 -68.43
N GLU A 436 -41.11 -13.97 -68.56
CA GLU A 436 -40.74 -15.32 -69.01
C GLU A 436 -41.32 -16.38 -68.06
N SER A 437 -41.11 -16.22 -66.75
CA SER A 437 -41.67 -17.13 -65.74
C SER A 437 -43.21 -17.17 -65.74
N LEU A 438 -43.88 -16.02 -65.94
CA LEU A 438 -45.34 -15.98 -66.06
C LEU A 438 -45.82 -16.69 -67.33
N PHE A 439 -45.16 -16.45 -68.46
CA PHE A 439 -45.48 -17.07 -69.75
C PHE A 439 -45.36 -18.59 -69.67
N ASP A 440 -44.29 -19.10 -69.07
CA ASP A 440 -44.08 -20.54 -68.88
C ASP A 440 -45.19 -21.19 -68.05
N VAL A 441 -45.68 -20.54 -67.00
CA VAL A 441 -46.79 -21.06 -66.17
C VAL A 441 -48.09 -21.15 -66.96
N PHE A 442 -48.39 -20.17 -67.81
CA PHE A 442 -49.58 -20.21 -68.68
C PHE A 442 -49.48 -21.26 -69.79
N GLN A 443 -48.28 -21.57 -70.29
CA GLN A 443 -48.05 -22.60 -71.32
C GLN A 443 -48.04 -24.01 -70.75
N THR A 444 -47.37 -24.20 -69.62
CA THR A 444 -47.13 -25.53 -69.05
C THR A 444 -48.20 -25.96 -68.06
N GLY A 445 -48.91 -25.01 -67.43
CA GLY A 445 -49.86 -25.27 -66.36
C GLY A 445 -49.22 -25.72 -65.03
N PHE A 446 -47.89 -25.64 -64.92
CA PHE A 446 -47.16 -25.96 -63.69
C PHE A 446 -46.72 -24.71 -62.95
N GLU A 447 -46.50 -24.84 -61.64
CA GLU A 447 -45.96 -23.76 -60.81
C GLU A 447 -44.50 -23.45 -61.17
N ALA A 448 -44.12 -22.17 -61.07
CA ALA A 448 -42.74 -21.72 -61.28
C ALA A 448 -42.20 -21.01 -60.04
N HIS A 449 -40.89 -21.12 -59.82
CA HIS A 449 -40.18 -20.52 -58.69
C HIS A 449 -38.93 -19.79 -59.16
N THR A 450 -38.70 -18.59 -58.64
CA THR A 450 -37.47 -17.81 -58.88
C THR A 450 -37.13 -16.94 -57.68
N GLU A 451 -35.86 -16.59 -57.51
CA GLU A 451 -35.39 -15.68 -56.46
C GLU A 451 -34.84 -14.39 -57.08
N ASP A 452 -35.11 -13.27 -56.43
CA ASP A 452 -34.68 -11.95 -56.87
C ASP A 452 -34.16 -11.14 -55.68
N ARG A 453 -33.23 -10.22 -55.95
CA ARG A 453 -32.65 -9.33 -54.94
C ARG A 453 -32.94 -7.88 -55.30
N ARG A 454 -33.66 -7.18 -54.41
CA ARG A 454 -34.00 -5.77 -54.58
C ARG A 454 -33.43 -4.97 -53.43
N ALA A 455 -32.40 -4.16 -53.71
CA ALA A 455 -31.62 -3.46 -52.70
C ALA A 455 -31.14 -4.43 -51.59
N ASP A 456 -31.43 -4.15 -50.32
CA ASP A 456 -31.03 -4.97 -49.16
C ASP A 456 -32.00 -6.11 -48.81
N HIS A 457 -33.03 -6.35 -49.63
CA HIS A 457 -34.04 -7.38 -49.38
C HIS A 457 -33.97 -8.52 -50.40
N HIS A 458 -34.15 -9.75 -49.92
CA HIS A 458 -34.17 -10.97 -50.71
C HIS A 458 -35.60 -11.50 -50.86
N PHE A 459 -36.03 -11.78 -52.09
CA PHE A 459 -37.39 -12.24 -52.37
C PHE A 459 -37.42 -13.58 -53.09
N SER A 460 -38.30 -14.47 -52.64
CA SER A 460 -38.68 -15.72 -53.30
C SER A 460 -40.04 -15.55 -53.98
N LEU A 461 -40.10 -15.73 -55.29
CA LEU A 461 -41.28 -15.55 -56.14
C LEU A 461 -41.84 -16.91 -56.57
N ASN A 462 -43.09 -17.19 -56.24
CA ASN A 462 -43.82 -18.40 -56.64
C ASN A 462 -45.02 -18.03 -57.52
N TYR A 463 -45.26 -18.80 -58.57
CA TYR A 463 -46.32 -18.58 -59.54
C TYR A 463 -47.28 -19.77 -59.53
N TYR A 464 -48.55 -19.55 -59.14
CA TYR A 464 -49.55 -20.61 -59.05
C TYR A 464 -50.66 -20.43 -60.12
N PRO A 465 -50.86 -21.40 -61.01
CA PRO A 465 -51.93 -21.33 -62.01
C PRO A 465 -53.31 -21.56 -61.40
N ILE A 466 -54.29 -20.76 -61.79
CA ILE A 466 -55.71 -20.98 -61.54
C ILE A 466 -56.35 -21.45 -62.84
N PHE A 467 -57.12 -22.54 -62.77
CA PHE A 467 -57.78 -23.14 -63.92
C PHE A 467 -59.24 -22.71 -64.02
N ASP A 468 -59.73 -22.52 -65.24
CA ASP A 468 -61.17 -22.36 -65.51
C ASP A 468 -61.92 -23.69 -65.47
N SER A 469 -63.24 -23.64 -65.64
CA SER A 469 -64.13 -24.81 -65.70
C SER A 469 -63.87 -25.73 -66.90
N ARG A 470 -62.99 -25.36 -67.84
CA ARG A 470 -62.56 -26.15 -69.00
C ARG A 470 -61.13 -26.71 -68.83
N GLY A 471 -60.51 -26.51 -67.67
CA GLY A 471 -59.17 -27.02 -67.35
C GLY A 471 -58.02 -26.24 -67.98
N LYS A 472 -58.27 -25.04 -68.53
CA LYS A 472 -57.22 -24.14 -69.04
C LYS A 472 -56.83 -23.14 -67.96
N VAL A 473 -55.54 -22.78 -67.88
CA VAL A 473 -55.10 -21.71 -66.96
C VAL A 473 -55.80 -20.41 -67.33
N SER A 474 -56.66 -19.91 -66.44
CA SER A 474 -57.43 -18.68 -66.61
C SER A 474 -56.68 -17.45 -66.12
N SER A 475 -55.85 -17.64 -65.11
CA SER A 475 -55.11 -16.58 -64.41
C SER A 475 -54.01 -17.18 -63.53
N VAL A 476 -53.05 -16.38 -63.10
CA VAL A 476 -51.96 -16.83 -62.21
C VAL A 476 -51.94 -15.98 -60.95
N VAL A 477 -51.73 -16.61 -59.80
CA VAL A 477 -51.45 -15.95 -58.54
C VAL A 477 -49.94 -15.96 -58.31
N LEU A 478 -49.35 -14.78 -58.26
CA LEU A 478 -47.97 -14.59 -57.85
C LEU A 478 -47.91 -14.37 -56.34
N TYR A 479 -47.01 -15.08 -55.69
CA TYR A 479 -46.71 -14.99 -54.28
C TYR A 479 -45.24 -14.63 -54.09
N ALA A 480 -44.95 -13.47 -53.53
CA ALA A 480 -43.59 -12.99 -53.28
C ALA A 480 -43.28 -12.97 -51.78
N ALA A 481 -42.45 -13.90 -51.33
CA ALA A 481 -41.99 -14.04 -49.97
C ALA A 481 -40.70 -13.28 -49.69
N ASP A 482 -40.62 -12.50 -48.62
CA ASP A 482 -39.36 -11.90 -48.17
C ASP A 482 -38.56 -12.91 -47.34
N ILE A 483 -37.38 -13.29 -47.82
CA ILE A 483 -36.49 -14.27 -47.16
C ILE A 483 -35.29 -13.58 -46.48
N THR A 484 -35.35 -12.27 -46.26
CA THR A 484 -34.25 -11.48 -45.68
C THR A 484 -33.88 -11.94 -44.27
N GLU A 485 -34.86 -12.18 -43.39
CA GLU A 485 -34.60 -12.71 -42.02
C GLU A 485 -33.92 -14.07 -42.06
N ARG A 486 -34.32 -14.95 -42.99
CA ARG A 486 -33.68 -16.26 -43.17
C ARG A 486 -32.22 -16.12 -43.60
N LYS A 487 -31.92 -15.18 -44.50
CA LYS A 487 -30.55 -14.88 -44.92
C LYS A 487 -29.72 -14.22 -43.82
N GLN A 488 -30.33 -13.37 -42.99
CA GLN A 488 -29.68 -12.81 -41.80
C GLN A 488 -29.36 -13.89 -40.77
N ALA A 489 -30.26 -14.85 -40.54
CA ALA A 489 -30.01 -16.00 -39.66
C ALA A 489 -28.85 -16.89 -40.16
N GLU A 490 -28.71 -17.09 -41.48
CA GLU A 490 -27.56 -17.79 -42.06
C GLU A 490 -26.23 -17.04 -41.80
N VAL A 491 -26.25 -15.70 -41.87
CA VAL A 491 -25.09 -14.85 -41.55
C VAL A 491 -24.79 -14.88 -40.05
N GLU A 492 -25.79 -14.79 -39.18
CA GLU A 492 -25.63 -14.90 -37.72
C GLU A 492 -25.04 -16.24 -37.30
N LEU A 493 -25.46 -17.34 -37.93
CA LEU A 493 -24.85 -18.66 -37.75
C LEU A 493 -23.37 -18.67 -38.16
N GLY A 494 -23.02 -17.98 -39.25
CA GLY A 494 -21.64 -17.79 -39.68
C GLY A 494 -20.80 -16.97 -38.69
N ILE A 495 -21.39 -15.91 -38.11
CA ILE A 495 -20.76 -15.07 -37.08
C ILE A 495 -20.55 -15.89 -35.79
N ALA A 496 -21.56 -16.65 -35.34
CA ALA A 496 -21.47 -17.50 -34.16
C ALA A 496 -20.42 -18.62 -34.32
N ALA A 497 -20.32 -19.21 -35.52
CA ALA A 497 -19.28 -20.19 -35.84
C ALA A 497 -17.87 -19.58 -35.81
N THR A 498 -17.72 -18.34 -36.29
CA THR A 498 -16.44 -17.62 -36.27
C THR A 498 -16.06 -17.17 -34.85
N ALA A 499 -17.03 -16.72 -34.05
CA ALA A 499 -16.83 -16.35 -32.64
C ALA A 499 -16.42 -17.56 -31.76
N PHE A 500 -16.79 -18.78 -32.15
CA PHE A 500 -16.33 -19.99 -31.49
C PHE A 500 -14.84 -20.29 -31.75
N GLU A 501 -14.27 -19.79 -32.84
CA GLU A 501 -12.87 -20.01 -33.24
C GLU A 501 -11.91 -18.87 -32.83
N LEU A 502 -12.29 -18.08 -31.82
CA LEU A 502 -11.45 -17.01 -31.24
C LEU A 502 -10.15 -17.55 -30.60
N GLN A 503 -9.23 -16.63 -30.24
CA GLN A 503 -7.93 -16.94 -29.64
C GLN A 503 -7.98 -17.61 -28.26
N GLU A 504 -9.12 -17.53 -27.56
CA GLU A 504 -9.31 -18.20 -26.27
C GLU A 504 -9.74 -19.66 -26.45
N GLY A 505 -9.23 -20.55 -25.59
CA GLY A 505 -9.65 -21.95 -25.59
C GLY A 505 -11.09 -22.08 -25.12
N ILE A 506 -11.97 -22.58 -25.99
CA ILE A 506 -13.39 -22.78 -25.68
C ILE A 506 -13.69 -24.28 -25.60
N LEU A 507 -14.43 -24.66 -24.56
CA LEU A 507 -14.87 -26.02 -24.26
C LEU A 507 -16.36 -26.01 -23.90
N ILE A 508 -17.15 -26.87 -24.53
CA ILE A 508 -18.58 -27.03 -24.24
C ILE A 508 -18.82 -28.45 -23.72
N THR A 509 -19.53 -28.55 -22.60
CA THR A 509 -19.92 -29.82 -21.98
C THR A 509 -21.44 -29.97 -21.89
N ASP A 510 -21.93 -31.19 -21.68
CA ASP A 510 -23.32 -31.47 -21.27
C ASP A 510 -23.53 -31.22 -19.76
N ALA A 511 -24.74 -31.51 -19.26
CA ALA A 511 -25.09 -31.32 -17.86
C ALA A 511 -24.26 -32.22 -16.92
N GLU A 512 -23.78 -33.37 -17.38
CA GLU A 512 -22.94 -34.34 -16.67
C GLU A 512 -21.43 -34.02 -16.76
N CYS A 513 -21.08 -32.87 -17.34
CA CYS A 513 -19.72 -32.37 -17.57
C CYS A 513 -18.89 -33.24 -18.52
N VAL A 514 -19.53 -33.91 -19.47
CA VAL A 514 -18.87 -34.61 -20.57
C VAL A 514 -18.68 -33.63 -21.73
N ILE A 515 -17.47 -33.58 -22.27
CA ILE A 515 -17.10 -32.66 -23.34
C ILE A 515 -17.81 -33.05 -24.63
N VAL A 516 -18.60 -32.11 -25.16
CA VAL A 516 -19.35 -32.25 -26.40
C VAL A 516 -18.58 -31.60 -27.55
N ARG A 517 -17.97 -30.43 -27.31
CA ARG A 517 -17.18 -29.67 -28.30
C ARG A 517 -16.02 -28.93 -27.67
N ALA A 518 -14.98 -28.69 -28.47
CA ALA A 518 -13.87 -27.78 -28.17
C ALA A 518 -13.45 -27.07 -29.46
N ASN A 519 -12.87 -25.87 -29.36
CA ASN A 519 -12.38 -25.10 -30.52
C ASN A 519 -10.90 -25.37 -30.83
N CYS A 520 -10.35 -24.74 -31.88
CA CYS A 520 -8.94 -24.92 -32.24
C CYS A 520 -7.97 -24.37 -31.18
N ALA A 521 -8.29 -23.25 -30.54
CA ALA A 521 -7.45 -22.64 -29.51
C ALA A 521 -7.30 -23.54 -28.26
N PHE A 522 -8.34 -24.30 -27.89
CA PHE A 522 -8.24 -25.34 -26.86
C PHE A 522 -7.13 -26.34 -27.17
N THR A 523 -7.03 -26.76 -28.44
CA THR A 523 -6.00 -27.72 -28.89
C THR A 523 -4.61 -27.09 -28.82
N ALA A 524 -4.49 -25.83 -29.26
CA ALA A 524 -3.22 -25.10 -29.22
C ALA A 524 -2.70 -24.90 -27.79
N ILE A 525 -3.57 -24.54 -26.84
CA ILE A 525 -3.19 -24.29 -25.45
C ILE A 525 -2.93 -25.61 -24.70
N THR A 526 -3.82 -26.60 -24.81
CA THR A 526 -3.73 -27.80 -23.95
C THR A 526 -2.87 -28.92 -24.54
N GLY A 527 -2.63 -28.88 -25.86
CA GLY A 527 -1.96 -29.94 -26.61
C GLY A 527 -2.83 -31.20 -26.82
N TYR A 528 -4.08 -31.21 -26.37
CA TYR A 528 -5.03 -32.29 -26.63
C TYR A 528 -5.83 -32.01 -27.90
N THR A 529 -5.93 -33.01 -28.78
CA THR A 529 -6.76 -32.88 -29.99
C THR A 529 -8.24 -32.99 -29.63
N ILE A 530 -9.12 -32.42 -30.46
CA ILE A 530 -10.58 -32.50 -30.28
C ILE A 530 -11.04 -33.97 -30.14
N HIS A 531 -10.48 -34.87 -30.97
CA HIS A 531 -10.79 -36.30 -30.90
C HIS A 531 -10.34 -36.95 -29.58
N ASP A 532 -9.29 -36.43 -28.93
CA ASP A 532 -8.81 -36.97 -27.65
C ASP A 532 -9.74 -36.60 -26.48
N VAL A 533 -10.53 -35.53 -26.60
CA VAL A 533 -11.25 -34.92 -25.47
C VAL A 533 -12.76 -35.03 -25.54
N VAL A 534 -13.34 -35.10 -26.75
CA VAL A 534 -14.79 -35.31 -26.91
C VAL A 534 -15.19 -36.64 -26.28
N GLY A 535 -16.26 -36.63 -25.47
CA GLY A 535 -16.73 -37.78 -24.70
C GLY A 535 -16.02 -38.01 -23.36
N LYS A 536 -15.05 -37.17 -22.98
CA LYS A 536 -14.35 -37.24 -21.68
C LYS A 536 -14.74 -36.10 -20.75
N LYS A 537 -14.34 -36.19 -19.49
CA LYS A 537 -14.55 -35.12 -18.48
C LYS A 537 -13.33 -34.20 -18.38
N PRO A 538 -13.50 -32.88 -18.17
CA PRO A 538 -12.41 -31.90 -18.07
C PRO A 538 -11.39 -32.15 -16.95
N LYS A 539 -11.70 -33.03 -15.99
CA LYS A 539 -10.80 -33.43 -14.88
C LYS A 539 -9.43 -33.92 -15.37
N MET A 540 -9.33 -34.40 -16.61
CA MET A 540 -8.06 -34.78 -17.24
C MET A 540 -7.03 -33.63 -17.34
N LEU A 541 -7.48 -32.37 -17.29
CA LEU A 541 -6.60 -31.19 -17.30
C LEU A 541 -6.06 -30.83 -15.90
N SER A 542 -6.51 -31.50 -14.83
CA SER A 542 -6.17 -31.10 -13.46
C SER A 542 -4.66 -31.28 -13.16
N SER A 543 -4.04 -30.24 -12.61
CA SER A 543 -2.63 -30.26 -12.18
C SER A 543 -2.41 -30.85 -10.79
N GLY A 544 -3.47 -31.05 -9.99
CA GLY A 544 -3.37 -31.47 -8.59
C GLY A 544 -2.83 -30.40 -7.62
N ARG A 545 -2.59 -29.15 -8.06
CA ARG A 545 -2.21 -28.03 -7.17
C ARG A 545 -3.37 -27.50 -6.32
N HIS A 546 -4.60 -27.66 -6.79
CA HIS A 546 -5.81 -27.24 -6.10
C HIS A 546 -6.45 -28.42 -5.37
N ASP A 547 -6.92 -28.17 -4.15
CA ASP A 547 -7.54 -29.19 -3.31
C ASP A 547 -9.02 -29.43 -3.68
N ALA A 548 -9.65 -30.44 -3.08
CA ALA A 548 -11.05 -30.75 -3.34
C ALA A 548 -11.99 -29.58 -2.95
N ARG A 549 -11.65 -28.83 -1.88
CA ARG A 549 -12.44 -27.70 -1.40
C ARG A 549 -12.54 -26.58 -2.43
N PHE A 550 -11.45 -26.28 -3.14
CA PHE A 550 -11.44 -25.30 -4.22
C PHE A 550 -12.45 -25.66 -5.31
N TYR A 551 -12.43 -26.90 -5.79
CA TYR A 551 -13.34 -27.35 -6.85
C TYR A 551 -14.80 -27.40 -6.38
N ASP A 552 -15.06 -27.80 -5.13
CA ASP A 552 -16.41 -27.80 -4.55
C ASP A 552 -16.98 -26.38 -4.47
N ALA A 553 -16.17 -25.41 -4.01
CA ALA A 553 -16.55 -24.01 -3.96
C ALA A 553 -16.83 -23.41 -5.35
N MET A 554 -16.00 -23.75 -6.34
CA MET A 554 -16.23 -23.37 -7.74
C MET A 554 -17.59 -23.88 -8.23
N TRP A 555 -17.86 -25.18 -8.07
CA TRP A 555 -19.11 -25.78 -8.53
C TRP A 555 -20.34 -25.26 -7.79
N GLN A 556 -20.21 -24.95 -6.50
CA GLN A 556 -21.26 -24.28 -5.75
C GLN A 556 -21.56 -22.89 -6.34
N HIS A 557 -20.53 -22.10 -6.66
CA HIS A 557 -20.70 -20.78 -7.27
C HIS A 557 -21.43 -20.84 -8.61
N ILE A 558 -21.07 -21.82 -9.46
CA ILE A 558 -21.72 -22.02 -10.76
C ILE A 558 -23.19 -22.42 -10.58
N LYS A 559 -23.52 -23.27 -9.60
CA LYS A 559 -24.90 -23.68 -9.32
C LYS A 559 -25.76 -22.50 -8.85
N GLU A 560 -25.22 -21.65 -7.98
CA GLU A 560 -25.91 -20.51 -7.39
C GLU A 560 -26.05 -19.32 -8.35
N LYS A 561 -24.95 -18.92 -9.01
CA LYS A 561 -24.89 -17.69 -9.83
C LYS A 561 -24.95 -17.94 -11.33
N GLY A 562 -24.82 -19.19 -11.77
CA GLY A 562 -24.80 -19.54 -13.19
C GLY A 562 -23.48 -19.28 -13.90
N THR A 563 -22.51 -18.61 -13.27
CA THR A 563 -21.17 -18.38 -13.82
C THR A 563 -20.09 -18.50 -12.75
N TRP A 564 -18.86 -18.77 -13.16
CA TRP A 564 -17.66 -18.67 -12.33
C TRP A 564 -16.51 -18.14 -13.15
N HIS A 565 -15.65 -17.34 -12.52
CA HIS A 565 -14.45 -16.79 -13.12
C HIS A 565 -13.31 -16.90 -12.11
N GLY A 566 -12.14 -17.36 -12.55
CA GLY A 566 -10.97 -17.40 -11.70
C GLY A 566 -9.76 -18.08 -12.33
N GLU A 567 -8.63 -17.94 -11.64
CA GLU A 567 -7.37 -18.57 -12.04
C GLU A 567 -7.30 -20.02 -11.58
N ILE A 568 -6.87 -20.90 -12.47
CA ILE A 568 -6.65 -22.32 -12.17
C ILE A 568 -5.33 -22.81 -12.76
N TRP A 569 -4.67 -23.72 -12.05
CA TRP A 569 -3.48 -24.39 -12.56
C TRP A 569 -3.88 -25.70 -13.21
N ASN A 570 -3.64 -25.83 -14.52
CA ASN A 570 -3.92 -27.03 -15.29
C ASN A 570 -2.64 -27.66 -15.83
N ARG A 571 -2.78 -28.84 -16.43
CA ARG A 571 -1.71 -29.62 -17.00
C ARG A 571 -1.98 -29.88 -18.47
N ARG A 572 -1.00 -29.57 -19.32
CA ARG A 572 -1.02 -29.89 -20.75
C ARG A 572 -0.81 -31.39 -20.98
N LYS A 573 -1.05 -31.86 -22.21
CA LYS A 573 -0.82 -33.26 -22.62
C LYS A 573 0.64 -33.71 -22.44
N ASN A 574 1.60 -32.80 -22.56
CA ASN A 574 3.04 -33.06 -22.37
C ASN A 574 3.47 -33.14 -20.89
N GLY A 575 2.57 -32.88 -19.93
CA GLY A 575 2.85 -32.89 -18.50
C GLY A 575 3.19 -31.54 -17.86
N GLU A 576 3.40 -30.49 -18.66
CA GLU A 576 3.68 -29.12 -18.21
C GLU A 576 2.49 -28.55 -17.41
N ILE A 577 2.78 -27.95 -16.26
CA ILE A 577 1.78 -27.28 -15.42
C ILE A 577 1.81 -25.79 -15.75
N TYR A 578 0.65 -25.23 -16.08
CA TYR A 578 0.50 -23.84 -16.49
C TYR A 578 -0.69 -23.18 -15.78
N PRO A 579 -0.60 -21.88 -15.44
CA PRO A 579 -1.73 -21.11 -14.98
C PRO A 579 -2.61 -20.70 -16.16
N GLN A 580 -3.92 -20.80 -15.99
CA GLN A 580 -4.90 -20.28 -16.92
C GLN A 580 -5.93 -19.43 -16.20
N ASN A 581 -6.44 -18.41 -16.89
CA ASN A 581 -7.63 -17.71 -16.46
C ASN A 581 -8.86 -18.41 -17.06
N LEU A 582 -9.83 -18.81 -16.24
CA LEU A 582 -10.94 -19.66 -16.65
C LEU A 582 -12.29 -19.04 -16.28
N THR A 583 -13.19 -18.96 -17.26
CA THR A 583 -14.58 -18.58 -17.08
C THR A 583 -15.46 -19.77 -17.44
N ILE A 584 -16.42 -20.13 -16.57
CA ILE A 584 -17.41 -21.19 -16.81
C ILE A 584 -18.79 -20.60 -16.68
N THR A 585 -19.63 -20.78 -17.70
CA THR A 585 -21.01 -20.30 -17.75
C THR A 585 -21.96 -21.47 -17.96
N ALA A 586 -22.98 -21.57 -17.12
CA ALA A 586 -24.05 -22.55 -17.24
C ALA A 586 -25.13 -22.06 -18.23
N VAL A 587 -25.38 -22.84 -19.27
CA VAL A 587 -26.46 -22.61 -20.24
C VAL A 587 -27.70 -23.35 -19.77
N ARG A 588 -28.83 -22.65 -19.70
CA ARG A 588 -30.10 -23.17 -19.18
C ARG A 588 -31.17 -23.18 -20.26
N SER A 589 -32.05 -24.17 -20.22
CA SER A 589 -33.25 -24.23 -21.06
C SER A 589 -34.29 -23.19 -20.62
N GLN A 590 -35.33 -23.00 -21.44
CA GLN A 590 -36.49 -22.16 -21.08
C GLN A 590 -37.20 -22.60 -19.79
N GLN A 591 -36.97 -23.83 -19.32
CA GLN A 591 -37.50 -24.38 -18.07
C GLN A 591 -36.54 -24.22 -16.87
N GLY A 592 -35.40 -23.55 -17.05
CA GLY A 592 -34.40 -23.27 -16.01
C GLY A 592 -33.41 -24.41 -15.71
N LEU A 593 -33.57 -25.56 -16.35
CA LEU A 593 -32.66 -26.71 -16.26
C LEU A 593 -31.35 -26.42 -17.01
N VAL A 594 -30.21 -26.75 -16.40
CA VAL A 594 -28.91 -26.63 -17.06
C VAL A 594 -28.82 -27.67 -18.17
N THR A 595 -28.50 -27.25 -19.40
CA THR A 595 -28.30 -28.14 -20.54
C THR A 595 -26.82 -28.33 -20.86
N ASN A 596 -26.02 -27.28 -20.69
CA ASN A 596 -24.60 -27.28 -21.04
C ASN A 596 -23.79 -26.36 -20.13
N TYR A 597 -22.48 -26.59 -20.05
CA TYR A 597 -21.53 -25.60 -19.54
C TYR A 597 -20.57 -25.19 -20.64
N VAL A 598 -20.38 -23.87 -20.79
CA VAL A 598 -19.38 -23.28 -21.70
C VAL A 598 -18.23 -22.76 -20.85
N ALA A 599 -17.04 -23.27 -21.11
CA ALA A 599 -15.82 -22.85 -20.46
C ALA A 599 -14.90 -22.15 -21.48
N ALA A 600 -14.45 -20.95 -21.15
CA ALA A 600 -13.50 -20.17 -21.94
C ALA A 600 -12.25 -19.91 -21.09
N PHE A 601 -11.06 -20.13 -21.64
CA PHE A 601 -9.81 -19.92 -20.92
C PHE A 601 -8.66 -19.40 -21.78
N SER A 602 -7.76 -18.66 -21.14
CA SER A 602 -6.51 -18.17 -21.72
C SER A 602 -5.32 -18.59 -20.87
N ASP A 603 -4.21 -18.85 -21.54
CA ASP A 603 -2.93 -19.13 -20.90
C ASP A 603 -2.30 -17.84 -20.40
N ILE A 604 -1.99 -17.76 -19.11
CA ILE A 604 -1.41 -16.55 -18.49
C ILE A 604 0.05 -16.78 -18.05
N THR A 605 0.71 -17.83 -18.55
CA THR A 605 2.09 -18.18 -18.19
C THR A 605 3.06 -17.03 -18.48
N GLU A 606 3.00 -16.45 -19.68
CA GLU A 606 3.88 -15.35 -20.08
C GLU A 606 3.64 -14.08 -19.27
N ILE A 607 2.37 -13.79 -18.94
CA ILE A 607 1.97 -12.64 -18.13
C ILE A 607 2.56 -12.79 -16.72
N LYS A 608 2.39 -13.94 -16.07
CA LYS A 608 2.95 -14.17 -14.73
C LYS A 608 4.47 -14.21 -14.71
N GLY A 609 5.10 -14.80 -15.74
CA GLY A 609 6.55 -14.79 -15.88
C GLY A 609 7.11 -13.37 -16.06
N ALA A 610 6.40 -12.52 -16.80
CA ALA A 610 6.75 -11.10 -16.94
C ALA A 610 6.54 -10.32 -15.63
N GLU A 611 5.43 -10.52 -14.93
CA GLU A 611 5.15 -9.90 -13.63
C GLU A 611 6.21 -10.24 -12.58
N GLU A 612 6.60 -11.51 -12.48
CA GLU A 612 7.60 -11.97 -11.52
C GLU A 612 8.99 -11.42 -11.84
N LYS A 613 9.33 -11.32 -13.14
CA LYS A 613 10.58 -10.68 -13.59
C LYS A 613 10.58 -9.18 -13.35
N ILE A 614 9.46 -8.49 -13.59
CA ILE A 614 9.29 -7.07 -13.26
C ILE A 614 9.44 -6.86 -11.75
N ARG A 615 8.81 -7.71 -10.93
CA ARG A 615 8.93 -7.66 -9.46
C ARG A 615 10.38 -7.87 -9.00
N SER A 616 11.08 -8.84 -9.59
CA SER A 616 12.50 -9.07 -9.30
C SER A 616 13.35 -7.86 -9.67
N LEU A 617 13.16 -7.27 -10.85
CA LEU A 617 13.91 -6.09 -11.31
C LEU A 617 13.59 -4.82 -10.50
N ALA A 618 12.36 -4.70 -9.98
CA ALA A 618 11.93 -3.53 -9.23
C ALA A 618 12.41 -3.52 -7.78
N PHE A 619 12.58 -4.69 -7.15
CA PHE A 619 12.80 -4.81 -5.70
C PHE A 619 14.08 -5.54 -5.29
N TYR A 620 14.79 -6.18 -6.22
CA TYR A 620 16.01 -6.92 -5.93
C TYR A 620 17.18 -6.45 -6.81
N ASP A 621 18.39 -6.55 -6.27
CA ASP A 621 19.63 -6.35 -7.00
C ASP A 621 19.88 -7.53 -7.93
N SER A 622 20.09 -7.25 -9.22
CA SER A 622 20.20 -8.28 -10.26
C SER A 622 21.46 -9.14 -10.16
N LEU A 623 22.50 -8.65 -9.49
CA LEU A 623 23.76 -9.37 -9.32
C LEU A 623 23.74 -10.30 -8.10
N THR A 624 23.29 -9.79 -6.95
CA THR A 624 23.36 -10.50 -5.66
C THR A 624 22.05 -11.19 -5.27
N GLY A 625 20.92 -10.82 -5.89
CA GLY A 625 19.59 -11.32 -5.51
C GLY A 625 19.08 -10.77 -4.18
N LEU A 626 19.83 -9.86 -3.54
CA LEU A 626 19.40 -9.20 -2.31
C LEU A 626 18.36 -8.11 -2.59
N PRO A 627 17.52 -7.74 -1.62
CA PRO A 627 16.77 -6.50 -1.63
C PRO A 627 17.59 -5.31 -2.13
N ASN A 628 17.03 -4.55 -3.08
CA ASN A 628 17.63 -3.29 -3.52
C ASN A 628 17.22 -2.14 -2.57
N ARG A 629 17.73 -0.92 -2.83
CA ARG A 629 17.39 0.27 -2.04
C ARG A 629 15.88 0.47 -1.84
N ARG A 630 15.07 0.19 -2.86
CA ARG A 630 13.61 0.36 -2.80
C ARG A 630 12.96 -0.61 -1.80
N LEU A 631 13.31 -1.89 -1.86
CA LEU A 631 12.77 -2.89 -0.93
C LEU A 631 13.29 -2.68 0.50
N LEU A 632 14.54 -2.20 0.66
CA LEU A 632 15.06 -1.82 1.97
C LEU A 632 14.25 -0.68 2.59
N GLN A 633 13.96 0.39 1.83
CA GLN A 633 13.19 1.53 2.32
C GLN A 633 11.77 1.12 2.74
N ASP A 634 11.11 0.27 1.95
CA ASP A 634 9.79 -0.30 2.31
C ASP A 634 9.85 -1.07 3.64
N ARG A 635 10.86 -1.93 3.81
CA ARG A 635 11.05 -2.68 5.06
C ARG A 635 11.43 -1.80 6.24
N LEU A 636 12.26 -0.77 6.05
CA LEU A 636 12.58 0.22 7.07
C LEU A 636 11.34 0.98 7.53
N GLN A 637 10.45 1.35 6.60
CA GLN A 637 9.18 1.99 6.92
C GLN A 637 8.30 1.09 7.80
N GLN A 638 8.21 -0.19 7.46
CA GLN A 638 7.46 -1.17 8.27
C GLN A 638 8.09 -1.39 9.65
N ALA A 639 9.42 -1.49 9.72
CA ALA A 639 10.15 -1.66 10.97
C ALA A 639 9.94 -0.46 11.90
N LEU A 640 10.00 0.78 11.41
CA LEU A 640 9.74 1.99 12.19
C LEU A 640 8.32 2.02 12.77
N LEU A 641 7.32 1.58 12.01
CA LEU A 641 5.95 1.44 12.50
C LEU A 641 5.83 0.36 13.58
N SER A 642 6.60 -0.73 13.46
CA SER A 642 6.62 -1.82 14.44
C SER A 642 7.27 -1.42 15.77
N VAL A 643 8.34 -0.61 15.73
CA VAL A 643 9.02 -0.06 16.91
C VAL A 643 8.03 0.73 17.77
N GLY A 644 7.24 1.64 17.18
CA GLY A 644 6.25 2.43 17.90
C GLY A 644 5.14 1.59 18.58
N ARG A 645 4.82 0.41 18.03
CA ARG A 645 3.81 -0.48 18.61
C ARG A 645 4.35 -1.40 19.70
N THR A 646 5.58 -1.88 19.56
CA THR A 646 6.15 -2.94 20.43
C THR A 646 7.11 -2.41 21.49
N GLY A 647 7.58 -1.17 21.36
CA GLY A 647 8.63 -0.58 22.20
C GLY A 647 10.01 -1.21 22.02
N LYS A 648 10.14 -2.24 21.17
CA LYS A 648 11.42 -2.90 20.85
C LYS A 648 12.18 -2.05 19.84
N GLN A 649 13.48 -1.90 20.04
CA GLN A 649 14.31 -1.13 19.12
C GLN A 649 14.71 -1.94 17.88
N GLY A 650 15.24 -1.24 16.89
CA GLY A 650 15.93 -1.84 15.74
C GLY A 650 17.24 -1.12 15.46
N ALA A 651 18.06 -1.71 14.60
CA ALA A 651 19.35 -1.14 14.22
C ALA A 651 19.59 -1.21 12.72
N LEU A 652 20.33 -0.24 12.21
CA LEU A 652 20.75 -0.17 10.82
C LEU A 652 22.27 -0.16 10.76
N LEU A 653 22.83 -1.14 10.05
CA LEU A 653 24.27 -1.26 9.80
C LEU A 653 24.54 -0.95 8.33
N PHE A 654 25.31 0.09 8.07
CA PHE A 654 25.82 0.44 6.75
C PHE A 654 27.23 -0.14 6.59
N ILE A 655 27.45 -0.90 5.52
CA ILE A 655 28.64 -1.72 5.32
C ILE A 655 29.24 -1.38 3.97
N ASP A 656 30.54 -1.11 3.96
CA ASP A 656 31.31 -0.86 2.75
C ASP A 656 32.56 -1.75 2.71
N LEU A 657 32.84 -2.32 1.54
CA LEU A 657 34.00 -3.19 1.34
C LEU A 657 35.26 -2.37 1.12
N ASP A 658 36.23 -2.56 2.01
CA ASP A 658 37.49 -1.84 1.94
C ASP A 658 38.27 -2.23 0.67
N ASN A 659 38.76 -1.21 -0.03
CA ASN A 659 39.61 -1.35 -1.22
C ASN A 659 38.96 -2.11 -2.41
N PHE A 660 37.62 -2.20 -2.46
CA PHE A 660 36.92 -2.84 -3.57
C PHE A 660 37.29 -2.27 -4.95
N LYS A 661 37.41 -0.94 -5.04
CA LYS A 661 37.84 -0.27 -6.27
C LYS A 661 39.20 -0.77 -6.79
N ILE A 662 40.16 -1.01 -5.89
CA ILE A 662 41.50 -1.50 -6.26
C ILE A 662 41.40 -2.90 -6.88
N LEU A 663 40.53 -3.76 -6.36
CA LEU A 663 40.29 -5.08 -6.93
C LEU A 663 39.71 -4.97 -8.36
N ASN A 664 38.72 -4.11 -8.57
CA ASN A 664 38.15 -3.88 -9.90
C ASN A 664 39.18 -3.34 -10.89
N ASP A 665 40.01 -2.40 -10.45
CA ASP A 665 41.05 -1.78 -11.28
C ASP A 665 42.18 -2.78 -11.62
N THR A 666 42.44 -3.78 -10.76
CA THR A 666 43.54 -4.74 -10.92
C THR A 666 43.13 -6.03 -11.64
N LEU A 667 41.97 -6.61 -11.29
CA LEU A 667 41.53 -7.92 -11.76
C LEU A 667 40.31 -7.85 -12.69
N GLY A 668 39.68 -6.67 -12.81
CA GLY A 668 38.53 -6.43 -13.66
C GLY A 668 37.19 -6.68 -12.97
N HIS A 669 36.13 -6.09 -13.54
CA HIS A 669 34.79 -6.07 -12.95
C HIS A 669 34.18 -7.46 -12.72
N GLY A 670 34.51 -8.48 -13.53
CA GLY A 670 34.00 -9.83 -13.33
C GLY A 670 34.46 -10.49 -12.01
N PHE A 671 35.65 -10.12 -11.50
CA PHE A 671 36.10 -10.58 -10.19
C PHE A 671 35.41 -9.80 -9.05
N GLY A 672 35.14 -8.51 -9.26
CA GLY A 672 34.34 -7.71 -8.34
C GLY A 672 32.92 -8.27 -8.19
N ASP A 673 32.31 -8.69 -9.29
CA ASP A 673 30.98 -9.29 -9.28
C ASP A 673 30.93 -10.59 -8.48
N LEU A 674 31.93 -11.47 -8.64
CA LEU A 674 32.05 -12.70 -7.85
C LEU A 674 32.27 -12.42 -6.36
N LEU A 675 33.05 -11.40 -6.02
CA LEU A 675 33.25 -10.98 -4.64
C LEU A 675 31.92 -10.51 -4.03
N LEU A 676 31.19 -9.64 -4.71
CA LEU A 676 29.90 -9.11 -4.25
C LEU A 676 28.86 -10.21 -4.03
N GLN A 677 28.84 -11.23 -4.89
CA GLN A 677 27.97 -12.40 -4.73
C GLN A 677 28.32 -13.22 -3.47
N GLN A 678 29.61 -13.45 -3.20
CA GLN A 678 30.03 -14.16 -1.99
C GLN A 678 29.79 -13.32 -0.72
N VAL A 679 30.01 -12.01 -0.78
CA VAL A 679 29.70 -11.08 0.33
C VAL A 679 28.22 -11.13 0.66
N ALA A 680 27.35 -11.06 -0.34
CA ALA A 680 25.90 -11.17 -0.16
C ALA A 680 25.49 -12.48 0.55
N GLN A 681 26.08 -13.61 0.14
CA GLN A 681 25.83 -14.92 0.78
C GLN A 681 26.32 -14.95 2.23
N ARG A 682 27.53 -14.42 2.49
CA ARG A 682 28.09 -14.36 3.86
C ARG A 682 27.24 -13.47 4.78
N LEU A 683 26.83 -12.30 4.31
CA LEU A 683 25.94 -11.40 5.05
C LEU A 683 24.61 -12.07 5.38
N ALA A 684 23.97 -12.72 4.40
CA ALA A 684 22.71 -13.43 4.61
C ALA A 684 22.84 -14.56 5.65
N SER A 685 23.98 -15.25 5.72
CA SER A 685 24.24 -16.29 6.74
C SER A 685 24.51 -15.75 8.14
N CYS A 686 24.83 -14.46 8.28
CA CYS A 686 25.13 -13.85 9.56
C CYS A 686 23.88 -13.45 10.35
N VAL A 687 22.77 -13.21 9.65
CA VAL A 687 21.53 -12.64 10.19
C VAL A 687 20.40 -13.68 10.19
N ARG A 688 19.31 -13.41 10.92
CA ARG A 688 18.13 -14.29 10.98
C ARG A 688 17.11 -13.95 9.89
N ASP A 689 16.13 -14.82 9.66
CA ASP A 689 15.06 -14.63 8.65
C ASP A 689 14.23 -13.35 8.86
N GLY A 690 14.15 -12.85 10.09
CA GLY A 690 13.47 -11.61 10.44
C GLY A 690 14.29 -10.33 10.21
N ASP A 691 15.57 -10.46 9.88
CA ASP A 691 16.44 -9.33 9.57
C ASP A 691 16.56 -9.18 8.04
N THR A 692 16.96 -8.00 7.58
CA THR A 692 17.07 -7.71 6.14
C THR A 692 18.50 -7.38 5.76
N VAL A 693 19.03 -8.07 4.75
CA VAL A 693 20.27 -7.67 4.06
C VAL A 693 19.89 -7.07 2.72
N ALA A 694 20.42 -5.90 2.40
CA ALA A 694 20.18 -5.19 1.16
C ALA A 694 21.49 -4.72 0.53
N ARG A 695 21.48 -4.50 -0.79
CA ARG A 695 22.58 -3.85 -1.51
C ARG A 695 22.08 -2.56 -2.12
N LEU A 696 22.74 -1.44 -1.79
CA LEU A 696 22.33 -0.12 -2.27
C LEU A 696 22.93 0.22 -3.63
N GLY A 697 24.13 -0.30 -3.91
CA GLY A 697 24.85 -0.10 -5.16
C GLY A 697 26.36 -0.22 -4.91
N GLY A 698 27.14 -0.49 -5.96
CA GLY A 698 28.60 -0.62 -5.82
C GLY A 698 28.99 -1.69 -4.80
N ASP A 699 29.81 -1.30 -3.82
CA ASP A 699 30.30 -2.06 -2.67
C ASP A 699 29.52 -1.81 -1.37
N GLU A 700 28.39 -1.08 -1.45
CA GLU A 700 27.59 -0.70 -0.29
C GLU A 700 26.46 -1.70 0.00
N PHE A 701 26.50 -2.26 1.21
CA PHE A 701 25.48 -3.15 1.76
C PHE A 701 24.85 -2.53 3.00
N VAL A 702 23.60 -2.88 3.26
CA VAL A 702 22.91 -2.48 4.48
C VAL A 702 22.30 -3.71 5.14
N VAL A 703 22.48 -3.82 6.46
CA VAL A 703 21.82 -4.81 7.29
C VAL A 703 20.88 -4.11 8.25
N MET A 704 19.60 -4.46 8.21
CA MET A 704 18.58 -3.98 9.13
C MET A 704 18.23 -5.08 10.12
N LEU A 705 18.40 -4.79 11.40
CA LEU A 705 18.06 -5.67 12.52
C LEU A 705 16.74 -5.19 13.13
N GLU A 706 15.76 -6.07 13.21
CA GLU A 706 14.46 -5.78 13.81
C GLU A 706 14.34 -6.46 15.18
N ASN A 707 13.38 -6.06 16.02
CA ASN A 707 13.05 -6.77 17.28
C ASN A 707 14.25 -6.97 18.22
N LEU A 708 15.04 -5.92 18.45
CA LEU A 708 16.08 -5.88 19.49
C LEU A 708 15.46 -5.62 20.87
N SER A 709 16.30 -5.43 21.90
CA SER A 709 15.83 -5.05 23.23
C SER A 709 15.03 -3.74 23.22
N GLN A 710 14.17 -3.57 24.22
CA GLN A 710 13.48 -2.30 24.49
C GLN A 710 14.43 -1.26 25.09
N HIS A 711 15.51 -1.71 25.74
CA HIS A 711 16.54 -0.86 26.32
C HIS A 711 17.61 -0.54 25.28
N ALA A 712 17.92 0.75 25.10
CA ALA A 712 18.83 1.22 24.06
C ALA A 712 20.23 0.62 24.16
N ILE A 713 20.77 0.51 25.38
CA ILE A 713 22.12 -0.03 25.62
C ILE A 713 22.19 -1.51 25.23
N GLU A 714 21.24 -2.33 25.68
CA GLU A 714 21.18 -3.75 25.32
C GLU A 714 20.94 -3.96 23.82
N ALA A 715 20.13 -3.12 23.18
CA ALA A 715 19.94 -3.16 21.73
C ALA A 715 21.24 -2.81 20.99
N ALA A 716 22.04 -1.88 21.53
CA ALA A 716 23.34 -1.52 20.98
C ALA A 716 24.34 -2.69 21.09
N GLU A 717 24.37 -3.39 22.22
CA GLU A 717 25.21 -4.59 22.41
C GLU A 717 24.83 -5.73 21.46
N GLN A 718 23.53 -5.99 21.30
CA GLN A 718 23.06 -6.98 20.32
C GLN A 718 23.50 -6.60 18.90
N THR A 719 23.44 -5.31 18.58
CA THR A 719 23.89 -4.76 17.30
C THR A 719 25.40 -4.92 17.12
N GLU A 720 26.19 -4.62 18.15
CA GLU A 720 27.65 -4.78 18.13
C GLU A 720 28.02 -6.25 17.95
N MET A 721 27.41 -7.16 18.71
CA MET A 721 27.68 -8.60 18.60
C MET A 721 27.45 -9.12 17.17
N ILE A 722 26.33 -8.72 16.54
CA ILE A 722 26.02 -9.09 15.15
C ILE A 722 27.00 -8.42 14.19
N GLY A 723 27.34 -7.15 14.41
CA GLY A 723 28.31 -6.42 13.61
C GLY A 723 29.73 -7.01 13.66
N SER A 724 30.21 -7.41 14.83
CA SER A 724 31.49 -8.10 15.02
C SER A 724 31.49 -9.48 14.35
N LYS A 725 30.38 -10.22 14.41
CA LYS A 725 30.21 -11.47 13.66
C LYS A 725 30.33 -11.23 12.15
N ILE A 726 29.68 -10.18 11.64
CA ILE A 726 29.77 -9.79 10.22
C ILE A 726 31.22 -9.45 9.84
N LEU A 727 31.91 -8.61 10.62
CA LEU A 727 33.32 -8.27 10.37
C LEU A 727 34.21 -9.51 10.31
N ALA A 728 34.07 -10.42 11.27
CA ALA A 728 34.83 -11.67 11.30
C ALA A 728 34.57 -12.56 10.07
N MET A 729 33.31 -12.65 9.63
CA MET A 729 32.93 -13.44 8.45
C MET A 729 33.40 -12.80 7.14
N LEU A 730 33.30 -11.48 7.01
CA LEU A 730 33.77 -10.77 5.82
C LEU A 730 35.29 -10.74 5.71
N GLY A 731 36.01 -10.79 6.84
CA GLY A 731 37.48 -10.84 6.89
C GLY A 731 38.11 -12.17 6.48
N GLN A 732 37.31 -13.22 6.24
CA GLN A 732 37.78 -14.53 5.75
C GLN A 732 38.18 -14.48 4.27
N THR A 733 39.13 -15.32 3.87
CA THR A 733 39.61 -15.42 2.48
C THR A 733 38.46 -15.77 1.51
N TYR A 734 38.40 -15.09 0.37
CA TYR A 734 37.48 -15.32 -0.74
C TYR A 734 38.18 -16.12 -1.83
N GLN A 735 37.50 -17.16 -2.33
CA GLN A 735 37.98 -17.93 -3.47
C GLN A 735 37.37 -17.36 -4.75
N LEU A 736 38.12 -16.52 -5.47
CA LEU A 736 37.68 -15.91 -6.73
C LEU A 736 38.34 -16.66 -7.89
N ASN A 737 37.67 -17.72 -8.37
CA ASN A 737 38.24 -18.70 -9.30
C ASN A 737 39.52 -19.35 -8.76
N GLN A 738 40.68 -19.12 -9.40
CA GLN A 738 41.98 -19.65 -8.99
C GLN A 738 42.75 -18.71 -8.04
N HIS A 739 42.22 -17.54 -7.71
CA HIS A 739 42.88 -16.55 -6.86
C HIS A 739 42.25 -16.49 -5.46
N GLU A 740 43.11 -16.49 -4.44
CA GLU A 740 42.72 -16.17 -3.07
C GLU A 740 42.80 -14.66 -2.86
N PHE A 741 41.72 -14.07 -2.37
CA PHE A 741 41.64 -12.64 -2.07
C PHE A 741 41.14 -12.41 -0.65
N ARG A 742 41.71 -11.44 0.06
CA ARG A 742 41.22 -11.03 1.38
C ARG A 742 40.68 -9.62 1.31
N SER A 743 39.41 -9.47 1.67
CA SER A 743 38.73 -8.18 1.80
C SER A 743 38.37 -7.95 3.27
N THR A 744 38.33 -6.69 3.68
CA THR A 744 37.79 -6.27 4.98
C THR A 744 36.61 -5.34 4.73
N ALA A 745 35.83 -5.04 5.76
CA ALA A 745 34.71 -4.13 5.65
C ALA A 745 34.73 -3.08 6.76
N SER A 746 34.23 -1.90 6.46
CA SER A 746 33.98 -0.84 7.44
C SER A 746 32.47 -0.74 7.69
N ILE A 747 32.06 -0.75 8.96
CA ILE A 747 30.64 -0.78 9.35
C ILE A 747 30.29 0.46 10.17
N GLY A 748 29.21 1.13 9.80
CA GLY A 748 28.55 2.16 10.59
C GLY A 748 27.22 1.68 11.11
N ALA A 749 26.94 1.87 12.40
CA ALA A 749 25.72 1.44 13.04
C ALA A 749 24.93 2.63 13.61
N THR A 750 23.59 2.58 13.51
CA THR A 750 22.70 3.48 14.25
C THR A 750 21.50 2.69 14.77
N LEU A 751 21.07 2.99 15.98
CA LEU A 751 19.81 2.49 16.53
C LEU A 751 18.69 3.40 16.06
N PHE A 752 17.57 2.82 15.64
CA PHE A 752 16.39 3.60 15.28
C PHE A 752 15.29 3.49 16.33
N ILE A 753 14.78 4.66 16.70
CA ILE A 753 13.70 4.88 17.66
C ILE A 753 12.47 5.47 16.96
N GLU A 754 11.35 5.55 17.65
CA GLU A 754 10.10 6.06 17.09
C GLU A 754 10.26 7.49 16.52
N HIS A 755 9.56 7.77 15.41
CA HIS A 755 9.48 9.09 14.74
C HIS A 755 10.75 9.60 14.02
N GLN A 756 11.69 8.71 13.63
CA GLN A 756 12.83 9.09 12.79
C GLN A 756 12.55 8.91 11.29
N SER A 757 13.09 9.80 10.45
CA SER A 757 13.05 9.61 8.99
C SER A 757 14.04 8.56 8.54
N ILE A 758 13.64 7.75 7.55
CA ILE A 758 14.47 6.73 6.90
C ILE A 758 15.73 7.38 6.29
N GLU A 759 15.62 8.58 5.69
CA GLU A 759 16.79 9.26 5.12
C GLU A 759 17.81 9.64 6.20
N THR A 760 17.33 10.10 7.36
CA THR A 760 18.20 10.43 8.49
C THR A 760 18.92 9.20 9.02
N LEU A 761 18.23 8.06 9.11
CA LEU A 761 18.84 6.80 9.56
C LEU A 761 19.94 6.30 8.62
N LEU A 762 19.67 6.30 7.32
CA LEU A 762 20.67 5.93 6.31
C LEU A 762 21.85 6.89 6.36
N GLN A 763 21.61 8.19 6.48
CA GLN A 763 22.67 9.20 6.59
C GLN A 763 23.51 9.03 7.85
N GLN A 764 22.88 8.76 9.01
CA GLN A 764 23.59 8.53 10.27
C GLN A 764 24.49 7.29 10.20
N ALA A 765 23.96 6.19 9.67
CA ALA A 765 24.71 4.95 9.51
C ALA A 765 25.88 5.12 8.51
N ASP A 766 25.68 5.86 7.42
CA ASP A 766 26.74 6.21 6.46
C ASP A 766 27.85 7.08 7.09
N ILE A 767 27.48 8.12 7.83
CA ILE A 767 28.45 8.95 8.57
C ILE A 767 29.27 8.09 9.54
N ALA A 768 28.62 7.19 10.29
CA ALA A 768 29.31 6.29 11.22
C ALA A 768 30.26 5.33 10.48
N MET A 769 29.87 4.83 9.31
CA MET A 769 30.71 3.98 8.47
C MET A 769 31.94 4.73 7.97
N TYR A 770 31.77 6.02 7.64
CA TYR A 770 32.89 6.86 7.21
C TYR A 770 33.88 7.10 8.35
N GLU A 771 33.39 7.28 9.58
CA GLU A 771 34.24 7.34 10.77
C GLU A 771 34.96 6.00 11.03
N ALA A 772 34.31 4.85 10.78
CA ALA A 772 34.98 3.55 10.82
C ALA A 772 36.13 3.45 9.80
N LYS A 773 35.96 3.99 8.59
CA LYS A 773 37.05 4.06 7.58
C LYS A 773 38.21 4.93 8.04
N LYS A 774 37.95 6.07 8.68
CA LYS A 774 38.99 6.94 9.25
C LYS A 774 39.72 6.30 10.42
N ALA A 775 39.01 5.52 11.24
CA ALA A 775 39.53 4.85 12.43
C ALA A 775 40.43 3.64 12.13
N GLY A 776 40.83 3.43 10.87
CA GLY A 776 41.76 2.36 10.48
C GLY A 776 41.14 1.23 9.64
N ARG A 777 39.84 1.31 9.30
CA ARG A 777 39.06 0.29 8.57
C ARG A 777 38.92 -1.03 9.35
N ASN A 778 38.21 -2.01 8.79
CA ASN A 778 37.95 -3.31 9.44
C ASN A 778 37.38 -3.18 10.87
N THR A 779 36.44 -2.26 11.06
CA THR A 779 35.88 -1.94 12.38
C THR A 779 34.42 -1.49 12.27
N LEU A 780 33.73 -1.49 13.40
CA LEU A 780 32.36 -1.01 13.56
C LEU A 780 32.36 0.27 14.41
N ARG A 781 31.59 1.27 14.00
CA ARG A 781 31.35 2.49 14.79
C ARG A 781 29.86 2.81 14.85
N PHE A 782 29.39 3.26 16.01
CA PHE A 782 28.07 3.84 16.18
C PHE A 782 28.07 5.32 15.80
N PHE A 783 26.93 5.81 15.30
CA PHE A 783 26.75 7.22 14.96
C PHE A 783 26.79 8.12 16.22
N ASP A 784 26.14 7.71 17.30
CA ASP A 784 26.10 8.45 18.56
C ASP A 784 27.43 8.28 19.32
N PRO A 785 28.22 9.35 19.52
CA PRO A 785 29.50 9.28 20.23
C PRO A 785 29.37 8.81 21.68
N MET A 786 28.30 9.17 22.37
CA MET A 786 28.06 8.77 23.76
C MET A 786 27.71 7.28 23.82
N MET A 787 26.94 6.78 22.86
CA MET A 787 26.66 5.35 22.72
C MET A 787 27.94 4.56 22.41
N GLN A 788 28.80 5.09 21.53
CA GLN A 788 30.08 4.47 21.21
C GLN A 788 31.01 4.37 22.44
N GLU A 789 31.03 5.41 23.28
CA GLU A 789 31.82 5.43 24.52
C GLU A 789 31.29 4.40 25.53
N LEU A 790 29.97 4.39 25.78
CA LEU A 790 29.32 3.44 26.69
C LEU A 790 29.56 1.97 26.32
N ILE A 791 29.44 1.63 25.03
CA ILE A 791 29.70 0.26 24.55
C ILE A 791 31.18 -0.11 24.75
N SER A 792 32.08 0.82 24.44
CA SER A 792 33.52 0.59 24.61
C SER A 792 33.89 0.38 26.08
N GLU A 793 33.36 1.20 26.99
CA GLU A 793 33.56 1.06 28.44
C GLU A 793 32.99 -0.27 28.95
N ARG A 794 31.83 -0.70 28.46
CA ARG A 794 31.20 -1.96 28.87
C ARG A 794 31.99 -3.18 28.39
N ALA A 795 32.47 -3.16 27.14
CA ALA A 795 33.32 -4.24 26.60
C ALA A 795 34.65 -4.36 27.35
N GLU A 796 35.26 -3.23 27.72
CA GLU A 796 36.46 -3.20 28.55
C GLU A 796 36.19 -3.75 29.95
N MET A 797 35.12 -3.30 30.60
CA MET A 797 34.71 -3.80 31.92
C MET A 797 34.40 -5.30 31.90
N GLU A 798 33.80 -5.83 30.83
CA GLU A 798 33.56 -7.27 30.68
C GLU A 798 34.88 -8.05 30.64
N SER A 799 35.84 -7.57 29.85
CA SER A 799 37.16 -8.18 29.74
C SER A 799 37.90 -8.17 31.08
N GLU A 800 37.84 -7.05 31.81
CA GLU A 800 38.42 -6.89 33.14
C GLU A 800 37.75 -7.82 34.17
N LEU A 801 36.42 -7.92 34.13
CA LEU A 801 35.61 -8.73 35.05
C LEU A 801 35.97 -10.22 34.97
N ARG A 802 36.21 -10.77 33.76
CA ARG A 802 36.66 -12.16 33.60
C ARG A 802 37.99 -12.42 34.31
N CYS A 803 38.89 -11.44 34.32
CA CYS A 803 40.20 -11.55 34.98
C CYS A 803 40.16 -11.24 36.48
N ALA A 804 39.11 -10.59 36.98
CA ALA A 804 39.03 -10.04 38.34
C ALA A 804 39.11 -11.13 39.41
N LEU A 805 38.49 -12.29 39.17
CA LEU A 805 38.51 -13.42 40.10
C LEU A 805 39.93 -14.02 40.23
N GLU A 806 40.61 -14.25 39.10
CA GLU A 806 41.98 -14.77 39.07
C GLU A 806 42.98 -13.81 39.74
N LYS A 807 42.77 -12.49 39.53
CA LYS A 807 43.59 -11.42 40.10
C LYS A 807 43.23 -11.07 41.55
N ARG A 808 42.31 -11.79 42.19
CA ARG A 808 41.86 -11.58 43.59
C ARG A 808 41.40 -10.14 43.87
N GLN A 809 40.64 -9.56 42.94
CA GLN A 809 40.15 -8.19 43.05
C GLN A 809 38.80 -8.06 43.77
N PHE A 810 38.15 -9.20 44.08
CA PHE A 810 36.89 -9.22 44.81
C PHE A 810 37.11 -9.28 46.32
N GLN A 811 36.26 -8.58 47.07
CA GLN A 811 36.24 -8.58 48.53
C GLN A 811 34.79 -8.57 49.02
N LEU A 812 34.53 -9.23 50.15
CA LEU A 812 33.24 -9.15 50.83
C LEU A 812 33.26 -8.05 51.89
N TYR A 813 32.24 -7.20 51.84
CA TYR A 813 31.91 -6.24 52.88
C TYR A 813 30.70 -6.76 53.64
N TYR A 814 30.59 -6.41 54.91
CA TYR A 814 29.56 -6.91 55.81
C TYR A 814 28.75 -5.73 56.34
N GLN A 815 27.43 -5.78 56.17
CA GLN A 815 26.51 -4.82 56.78
C GLN A 815 25.76 -5.48 57.92
N ILE A 816 25.75 -4.82 59.09
CA ILE A 816 25.10 -5.34 60.29
C ILE A 816 23.58 -5.34 60.15
N GLN A 817 22.96 -6.41 60.65
CA GLN A 817 21.52 -6.52 60.89
C GLN A 817 21.29 -6.52 62.39
N VAL A 818 20.36 -5.70 62.87
CA VAL A 818 20.09 -5.53 64.31
C VAL A 818 18.64 -5.83 64.68
N ASP A 819 18.41 -6.17 65.95
CA ASP A 819 17.08 -6.26 66.55
C ASP A 819 16.56 -4.90 67.06
N ARG A 820 15.39 -4.95 67.71
CA ARG A 820 14.73 -3.78 68.32
C ARG A 820 15.60 -3.09 69.36
N GLU A 821 16.39 -3.85 70.11
CA GLU A 821 17.30 -3.39 71.15
C GLU A 821 18.68 -2.96 70.60
N ASN A 822 18.83 -2.84 69.27
CA ASN A 822 20.09 -2.56 68.57
C ASN A 822 21.17 -3.64 68.79
N GLN A 823 20.80 -4.87 69.16
CA GLN A 823 21.74 -5.98 69.27
C GLN A 823 22.00 -6.60 67.89
N PRO A 824 23.26 -6.98 67.59
CA PRO A 824 23.60 -7.65 66.34
C PRO A 824 22.97 -9.05 66.27
N ILE A 825 22.16 -9.29 65.24
CA ILE A 825 21.55 -10.61 64.96
C ILE A 825 22.20 -11.30 63.77
N GLY A 826 22.86 -10.55 62.90
CA GLY A 826 23.46 -11.07 61.69
C GLY A 826 24.17 -10.02 60.86
N ALA A 827 24.56 -10.43 59.66
CA ALA A 827 25.14 -9.54 58.67
C ALA A 827 24.72 -9.95 57.26
N GLU A 828 24.70 -8.98 56.34
CA GLU A 828 24.60 -9.24 54.91
C GLU A 828 26.00 -9.15 54.26
N ALA A 829 26.39 -10.19 53.52
CA ALA A 829 27.62 -10.23 52.74
C ALA A 829 27.39 -9.55 51.37
N LEU A 830 28.11 -8.45 51.17
CA LEU A 830 27.98 -7.59 50.00
C LEU A 830 29.28 -7.61 49.19
N LEU A 831 29.20 -8.05 47.94
CA LEU A 831 30.35 -8.11 47.04
C LEU A 831 30.86 -6.70 46.71
N ARG A 832 32.18 -6.54 46.69
CA ARG A 832 32.88 -5.33 46.24
C ARG A 832 33.99 -5.70 45.27
N TRP A 833 34.17 -4.88 44.24
CA TRP A 833 35.24 -5.03 43.27
C TRP A 833 36.26 -3.90 43.43
N ASN A 834 37.44 -4.26 43.94
CA ASN A 834 38.57 -3.36 44.10
C ASN A 834 39.45 -3.39 42.84
N HIS A 835 39.19 -2.49 41.90
CA HIS A 835 39.99 -2.35 40.69
C HIS A 835 41.28 -1.56 40.98
N PRO A 836 42.46 -2.01 40.50
CA PRO A 836 43.73 -1.34 40.78
C PRO A 836 43.80 0.10 40.24
N GLU A 837 43.17 0.36 39.10
CA GLU A 837 43.18 1.69 38.45
C GLU A 837 41.93 2.52 38.74
N ARG A 838 40.73 1.91 38.71
CA ARG A 838 39.42 2.58 38.85
C ARG A 838 38.95 2.67 40.31
N GLY A 839 39.67 2.06 41.25
CA GLY A 839 39.27 1.98 42.66
C GLY A 839 38.07 1.05 42.88
N LEU A 840 37.21 1.41 43.83
CA LEU A 840 36.05 0.60 44.21
C LEU A 840 34.92 0.75 43.18
N ILE A 841 34.68 -0.28 42.37
CA ILE A 841 33.61 -0.30 41.37
C ILE A 841 32.28 -0.70 42.03
N SER A 842 31.23 0.07 41.74
CA SER A 842 29.88 -0.15 42.29
C SER A 842 29.30 -1.50 41.83
N PRO A 843 28.71 -2.31 42.74
CA PRO A 843 27.99 -3.55 42.39
C PRO A 843 26.90 -3.35 41.33
N ALA A 844 26.23 -2.19 41.33
CA ALA A 844 25.20 -1.87 40.36
C ALA A 844 25.71 -1.81 38.90
N LEU A 845 27.02 -1.60 38.69
CA LEU A 845 27.62 -1.55 37.35
C LEU A 845 28.04 -2.94 36.86
N PHE A 846 28.65 -3.76 37.72
CA PHE A 846 29.29 -5.01 37.28
C PHE A 846 28.48 -6.27 37.57
N ILE A 847 27.54 -6.28 38.54
CA ILE A 847 26.70 -7.47 38.79
C ILE A 847 25.80 -7.77 37.59
N PRO A 848 25.06 -6.80 36.99
CA PRO A 848 24.27 -7.07 35.78
C PRO A 848 25.13 -7.62 34.64
N LEU A 849 26.32 -7.04 34.45
CA LEU A 849 27.28 -7.51 33.44
C LEU A 849 27.78 -8.93 33.71
N ALA A 850 28.04 -9.26 34.98
CA ALA A 850 28.41 -10.60 35.41
C ALA A 850 27.27 -11.60 35.14
N GLU A 851 26.03 -11.20 35.40
CA GLU A 851 24.86 -12.00 35.13
C GLU A 851 24.74 -12.26 33.64
N ASP A 852 24.77 -11.25 32.78
CA ASP A 852 24.62 -11.37 31.31
C ASP A 852 25.68 -12.29 30.69
N THR A 853 26.94 -12.10 31.09
CA THR A 853 28.11 -12.82 30.56
C THR A 853 28.28 -14.22 31.16
N GLY A 854 27.56 -14.53 32.24
CA GLY A 854 27.68 -15.79 32.98
C GLY A 854 28.85 -15.83 33.97
N THR A 855 29.63 -14.75 34.06
CA THR A 855 30.72 -14.60 35.04
C THR A 855 30.20 -14.57 36.48
N ILE A 856 28.91 -14.31 36.69
CA ILE A 856 28.28 -14.38 38.02
C ILE A 856 28.34 -15.78 38.64
N LEU A 857 28.42 -16.85 37.83
CA LEU A 857 28.46 -18.22 38.33
C LEU A 857 29.75 -18.52 39.12
N PRO A 858 30.96 -18.33 38.55
CA PRO A 858 32.20 -18.51 39.30
C PRO A 858 32.35 -17.49 40.44
N VAL A 859 31.86 -16.27 40.28
CA VAL A 859 31.87 -15.25 41.35
C VAL A 859 30.95 -15.65 42.49
N GLY A 860 29.75 -16.14 42.21
CA GLY A 860 28.76 -16.59 43.20
C GLY A 860 29.26 -17.78 44.01
N LEU A 861 29.95 -18.73 43.38
CA LEU A 861 30.59 -19.84 44.10
C LEU A 861 31.70 -19.34 45.03
N TRP A 862 32.50 -18.38 44.57
CA TRP A 862 33.53 -17.75 45.41
C TRP A 862 32.94 -16.99 46.60
N ILE A 863 31.83 -16.24 46.40
CA ILE A 863 31.10 -15.56 47.48
C ILE A 863 30.65 -16.58 48.55
N LEU A 864 30.00 -17.67 48.13
CA LEU A 864 29.52 -18.71 49.03
C LEU A 864 30.66 -19.36 49.81
N ASP A 865 31.78 -19.63 49.16
CA ASP A 865 32.95 -20.21 49.79
C ASP A 865 33.56 -19.26 50.85
N ALA A 866 33.73 -17.98 50.49
CA ALA A 866 34.24 -16.96 51.39
C ALA A 866 33.29 -16.70 52.57
N ALA A 867 31.98 -16.66 52.33
CA ALA A 867 30.96 -16.51 53.38
C ALA A 867 30.95 -17.70 54.34
N CYS A 868 31.05 -18.93 53.84
CA CYS A 868 31.11 -20.13 54.68
C CYS A 868 32.41 -20.19 55.50
N ALA A 869 33.54 -19.79 54.91
CA ALA A 869 34.80 -19.67 55.64
C ALA A 869 34.68 -18.65 56.78
N GLN A 870 34.05 -17.49 56.54
CA GLN A 870 33.84 -16.47 57.56
C GLN A 870 32.90 -16.94 58.67
N LEU A 871 31.79 -17.61 58.33
CA LEU A 871 30.89 -18.20 59.32
C LEU A 871 31.60 -19.22 60.23
N LYS A 872 32.55 -19.98 59.68
CA LYS A 872 33.34 -20.92 60.49
C LYS A 872 34.22 -20.21 61.51
N ILE A 873 34.79 -19.06 61.15
CA ILE A 873 35.57 -18.23 62.06
C ILE A 873 34.66 -17.69 63.17
N TRP A 874 33.50 -17.13 62.81
CA TRP A 874 32.53 -16.58 63.77
C TRP A 874 31.98 -17.62 64.75
N GLN A 875 31.75 -18.86 64.31
CA GLN A 875 31.30 -19.95 65.18
C GLN A 875 32.25 -20.26 66.36
N ASN A 876 33.53 -19.91 66.23
CA ASN A 876 34.53 -20.15 67.28
C ASN A 876 34.66 -18.99 68.28
N GLN A 877 33.96 -17.86 68.06
CA GLN A 877 34.05 -16.67 68.89
C GLN A 877 32.76 -16.45 69.70
N PRO A 878 32.82 -16.10 70.99
CA PRO A 878 31.62 -15.90 71.81
C PRO A 878 30.64 -14.85 71.30
N LEU A 879 31.14 -13.72 70.79
CA LEU A 879 30.31 -12.59 70.35
C LEU A 879 29.64 -12.83 69.00
N THR A 880 30.20 -13.69 68.15
CA THR A 880 29.73 -13.87 66.76
C THR A 880 29.17 -15.27 66.48
N ARG A 881 29.25 -16.20 67.45
CA ARG A 881 28.83 -17.60 67.25
C ARG A 881 27.39 -17.77 66.79
N ASP A 882 26.52 -16.85 67.17
CA ASP A 882 25.07 -16.90 66.94
C ASP A 882 24.60 -15.99 65.80
N LEU A 883 25.53 -15.29 65.14
CA LEU A 883 25.22 -14.46 63.97
C LEU A 883 24.84 -15.33 62.77
N VAL A 884 23.86 -14.84 62.02
CA VAL A 884 23.45 -15.38 60.72
C VAL A 884 24.05 -14.50 59.63
N LEU A 885 24.65 -15.12 58.61
CA LEU A 885 25.20 -14.42 57.44
C LEU A 885 24.28 -14.62 56.24
N ALA A 886 23.75 -13.52 55.73
CA ALA A 886 22.92 -13.46 54.54
C ALA A 886 23.80 -13.29 53.29
N VAL A 887 23.52 -14.08 52.25
CA VAL A 887 24.24 -14.06 50.97
C VAL A 887 23.23 -13.97 49.83
N ASN A 888 23.39 -12.95 48.98
CA ASN A 888 22.60 -12.78 47.77
C ASN A 888 22.98 -13.81 46.69
N VAL A 889 21.97 -14.42 46.08
CA VAL A 889 22.15 -15.40 45.00
C VAL A 889 21.41 -14.94 43.74
N SER A 890 22.14 -14.86 42.63
CA SER A 890 21.58 -14.50 41.32
C SER A 890 20.60 -15.54 40.78
N ALA A 891 19.68 -15.09 39.93
CA ALA A 891 18.72 -15.98 39.27
C ALA A 891 19.40 -17.05 38.40
N ARG A 892 20.51 -16.71 37.75
CA ARG A 892 21.29 -17.65 36.92
C ARG A 892 21.95 -18.74 37.78
N GLN A 893 22.50 -18.37 38.94
CA GLN A 893 23.13 -19.32 39.85
C GLN A 893 22.12 -20.29 40.46
N PHE A 894 20.98 -19.78 40.96
CA PHE A 894 19.94 -20.61 41.57
C PHE A 894 19.32 -21.63 40.60
N ARG A 895 19.24 -21.27 39.31
CA ARG A 895 18.74 -22.17 38.26
C ARG A 895 19.69 -23.29 37.89
N GLN A 896 20.97 -23.25 38.25
CA GLN A 896 21.89 -24.34 37.96
C GLN A 896 21.37 -25.66 38.56
N SER A 897 21.50 -26.75 37.80
CA SER A 897 21.03 -28.07 38.24
C SER A 897 21.82 -28.60 39.43
N ASP A 898 23.07 -28.19 39.56
CA ASP A 898 24.00 -28.59 40.62
C ASP A 898 24.06 -27.60 41.79
N PHE A 899 23.24 -26.55 41.81
CA PHE A 899 23.27 -25.51 42.86
C PHE A 899 23.09 -26.07 44.27
N VAL A 900 22.12 -26.99 44.47
CA VAL A 900 21.88 -27.62 45.76
C VAL A 900 23.11 -28.41 46.24
N LEU A 901 23.75 -29.15 45.33
CA LEU A 901 24.97 -29.89 45.62
C LEU A 901 26.13 -28.94 45.98
N GLN A 902 26.31 -27.85 45.23
CA GLN A 902 27.36 -26.85 45.50
C GLN A 902 27.24 -26.25 46.92
N ILE A 903 26.02 -25.91 47.36
CA ILE A 903 25.78 -25.41 48.72
C ILE A 903 26.10 -26.49 49.76
N GLN A 904 25.57 -27.70 49.57
CA GLN A 904 25.82 -28.82 50.49
C GLN A 904 27.31 -29.13 50.63
N GLU A 905 28.04 -29.19 49.51
CA GLU A 905 29.49 -29.39 49.49
C GLU A 905 30.24 -28.26 50.20
N THR A 906 29.89 -27.00 49.94
CA THR A 906 30.56 -25.84 50.55
C THR A 906 30.34 -25.79 52.07
N VAL A 907 29.10 -26.01 52.52
CA VAL A 907 28.74 -26.07 53.95
C VAL A 907 29.46 -27.23 54.65
N ASN A 908 29.47 -28.42 54.05
CA ASN A 908 30.14 -29.59 54.61
C ASN A 908 31.66 -29.43 54.65
N ARG A 909 32.25 -28.84 53.60
CA ARG A 909 33.70 -28.57 53.49
C ARG A 909 34.20 -27.67 54.61
N HIS A 910 33.46 -26.60 54.93
CA HIS A 910 33.82 -25.68 56.02
C HIS A 910 33.29 -26.12 57.39
N GLY A 911 32.37 -27.10 57.43
CA GLY A 911 31.82 -27.65 58.66
C GLY A 911 31.07 -26.60 59.48
N ILE A 912 30.29 -25.74 58.83
CA ILE A 912 29.46 -24.72 59.48
C ILE A 912 28.08 -25.27 59.85
N ARG A 913 27.45 -24.73 60.90
CA ARG A 913 26.01 -24.93 61.16
C ARG A 913 25.19 -24.38 59.98
N PRO A 914 24.43 -25.20 59.23
CA PRO A 914 23.69 -24.75 58.05
C PRO A 914 22.69 -23.61 58.34
N SER A 915 22.12 -23.59 59.55
CA SER A 915 21.13 -22.57 59.97
C SER A 915 21.71 -21.17 60.13
N HIS A 916 23.03 -21.00 60.04
CA HIS A 916 23.70 -19.70 60.09
C HIS A 916 23.93 -19.12 58.70
N LEU A 917 23.72 -19.90 57.65
CA LEU A 917 23.72 -19.43 56.28
C LEU A 917 22.29 -19.10 55.89
N LYS A 918 22.06 -17.86 55.48
CA LYS A 918 20.80 -17.38 54.92
C LYS A 918 21.02 -17.02 53.45
N ILE A 919 20.21 -17.58 52.56
CA ILE A 919 20.23 -17.26 51.14
C ILE A 919 19.15 -16.23 50.85
N GLU A 920 19.55 -15.11 50.25
CA GLU A 920 18.64 -14.06 49.81
C GLU A 920 18.35 -14.21 48.32
N LEU A 921 17.05 -14.24 47.98
CA LEU A 921 16.56 -14.36 46.60
C LEU A 921 15.59 -13.22 46.31
N THR A 922 15.79 -12.53 45.19
CA THR A 922 14.84 -11.51 44.76
C THR A 922 13.52 -12.12 44.29
N GLU A 923 12.44 -11.34 44.39
CA GLU A 923 11.09 -11.75 43.97
C GLU A 923 11.04 -12.33 42.53
N SER A 924 11.76 -11.70 41.59
CA SER A 924 11.77 -12.08 40.17
C SER A 924 12.41 -13.45 39.91
N VAL A 925 13.39 -13.85 40.73
CA VAL A 925 14.04 -15.17 40.66
C VAL A 925 13.02 -16.26 40.92
N VAL A 926 12.15 -16.05 41.91
CA VAL A 926 11.22 -17.05 42.41
C VAL A 926 10.05 -17.30 41.44
N LEU A 927 9.60 -16.27 40.72
CA LEU A 927 8.47 -16.35 39.80
C LEU A 927 8.80 -17.08 38.47
N THR A 928 10.08 -17.27 38.17
CA THR A 928 10.54 -17.94 36.96
C THR A 928 10.75 -19.44 37.23
N ASN A 929 9.82 -20.30 36.80
CA ASN A 929 9.81 -21.75 37.04
C ASN A 929 9.63 -22.15 38.52
N VAL A 930 8.49 -21.73 39.09
CA VAL A 930 8.16 -21.84 40.52
C VAL A 930 8.31 -23.25 41.10
N ASP A 931 7.95 -24.31 40.37
CA ASP A 931 7.98 -25.67 40.92
C ASP A 931 9.43 -26.21 41.09
N ASP A 932 10.36 -25.87 40.17
CA ASP A 932 11.80 -26.17 40.34
C ASP A 932 12.37 -25.40 41.53
N THR A 933 11.98 -24.13 41.66
CA THR A 933 12.43 -23.28 42.77
C THR A 933 11.99 -23.82 44.12
N ILE A 934 10.71 -24.20 44.26
CA ILE A 934 10.17 -24.77 45.49
C ILE A 934 10.93 -26.07 45.85
N ALA A 935 11.18 -26.95 44.88
CA ALA A 935 11.89 -28.20 45.11
C ALA A 935 13.30 -27.96 45.67
N LYS A 936 14.09 -27.10 45.01
CA LYS A 936 15.46 -26.76 45.46
C LYS A 936 15.48 -26.09 46.83
N MET A 937 14.53 -25.18 47.10
CA MET A 937 14.43 -24.53 48.41
C MET A 937 14.07 -25.55 49.49
N MET A 938 13.15 -26.49 49.24
CA MET A 938 12.80 -27.54 50.19
C MET A 938 14.00 -28.46 50.50
N ASP A 939 14.78 -28.83 49.49
CA ASP A 939 15.99 -29.65 49.67
C ASP A 939 17.01 -28.95 50.56
N LEU A 940 17.30 -27.67 50.29
CA LEU A 940 18.22 -26.86 51.10
C LEU A 940 17.65 -26.55 52.50
N LYS A 941 16.34 -26.39 52.63
CA LYS A 941 15.68 -26.18 53.92
C LYS A 941 15.75 -27.42 54.79
N SER A 942 15.59 -28.62 54.20
CA SER A 942 15.77 -29.90 54.89
C SER A 942 17.21 -30.11 55.35
N PHE A 943 18.18 -29.52 54.64
CA PHE A 943 19.59 -29.48 55.02
C PHE A 943 19.89 -28.43 56.12
N GLY A 944 18.96 -27.50 56.36
CA GLY A 944 19.00 -26.52 57.46
C GLY A 944 19.38 -25.11 57.06
N VAL A 945 19.49 -24.79 55.76
CA VAL A 945 19.76 -23.43 55.27
C VAL A 945 18.50 -22.57 55.35
N ASN A 946 18.64 -21.30 55.71
CA ASN A 946 17.52 -20.36 55.80
C ASN A 946 17.36 -19.54 54.51
N PHE A 947 16.14 -19.06 54.24
CA PHE A 947 15.82 -18.25 53.07
C PHE A 947 15.18 -16.92 53.46
N SER A 948 15.65 -15.85 52.84
CA SER A 948 15.00 -14.55 52.84
C SER A 948 14.62 -14.17 51.42
N MET A 949 13.48 -13.51 51.26
CA MET A 949 13.11 -12.90 50.00
C MET A 949 13.45 -11.42 50.03
N ASP A 950 14.33 -11.03 49.11
CA ASP A 950 14.89 -9.70 48.96
C ASP A 950 14.11 -8.86 47.94
N ASP A 951 14.25 -7.54 48.02
CA ASP A 951 13.55 -6.56 47.17
C ASP A 951 12.02 -6.81 47.07
N PHE A 952 11.35 -7.12 48.18
CA PHE A 952 9.92 -7.46 48.13
C PHE A 952 9.09 -6.23 47.74
N ARG A 953 8.55 -6.24 46.50
CA ARG A 953 7.70 -5.17 45.94
C ARG A 953 6.27 -5.68 45.77
N THR A 954 5.29 -4.77 45.77
CA THR A 954 3.86 -5.14 45.63
C THR A 954 3.46 -5.57 44.21
N GLY A 955 4.43 -5.74 43.29
CA GLY A 955 4.18 -5.70 41.84
C GLY A 955 3.82 -7.03 41.16
N TYR A 956 4.28 -8.20 41.65
CA TYR A 956 4.18 -9.44 40.85
C TYR A 956 3.90 -10.74 41.64
N SER A 957 4.10 -10.76 42.96
CA SER A 957 3.87 -11.95 43.78
C SER A 957 2.39 -12.18 44.05
N SER A 958 1.84 -13.21 43.40
CA SER A 958 0.57 -13.78 43.87
C SER A 958 0.78 -14.33 45.27
N LEU A 959 0.01 -13.85 46.26
CA LEU A 959 -0.11 -14.39 47.62
C LEU A 959 -0.21 -15.94 47.64
N GLN A 960 -0.76 -16.51 46.56
CA GLN A 960 -0.84 -17.95 46.36
C GLN A 960 0.53 -18.66 46.32
N TYR A 961 1.54 -18.04 45.71
CA TYR A 961 2.90 -18.61 45.63
C TYR A 961 3.69 -18.35 46.90
N LEU A 962 3.54 -17.15 47.49
CA LEU A 962 4.22 -16.81 48.73
C LEU A 962 3.91 -17.80 49.85
N LYS A 963 2.67 -18.30 49.92
CA LYS A 963 2.25 -19.34 50.86
C LYS A 963 2.93 -20.71 50.65
N ARG A 964 3.40 -21.02 49.44
CA ARG A 964 4.01 -22.32 49.09
C ARG A 964 5.53 -22.35 49.29
N LEU A 965 6.18 -21.18 49.38
CA LEU A 965 7.63 -21.08 49.47
C LEU A 965 8.10 -21.29 50.92
N PRO A 966 9.15 -22.09 51.16
CA PRO A 966 9.70 -22.30 52.50
C PRO A 966 10.63 -21.13 52.91
N LEU A 967 10.07 -19.92 52.98
CA LEU A 967 10.76 -18.71 53.42
C LEU A 967 10.79 -18.61 54.95
N ASP A 968 11.82 -17.96 55.48
CA ASP A 968 11.93 -17.61 56.90
C ASP A 968 11.70 -16.13 57.16
N GLN A 969 12.13 -15.29 56.21
CA GLN A 969 12.17 -13.84 56.37
C GLN A 969 11.75 -13.13 55.07
N LEU A 970 11.09 -11.99 55.22
CA LEU A 970 10.80 -11.02 54.18
C LEU A 970 11.59 -9.74 54.42
N LYS A 971 12.29 -9.26 53.39
CA LYS A 971 13.07 -8.03 53.43
C LYS A 971 12.35 -6.93 52.65
N ILE A 972 12.03 -5.84 53.35
CA ILE A 972 11.33 -4.70 52.77
C ILE A 972 12.32 -3.84 52.00
N ASP A 973 12.06 -3.64 50.71
CA ASP A 973 12.90 -2.85 49.81
C ASP A 973 13.10 -1.41 50.31
N GLN A 974 14.34 -0.93 50.25
CA GLN A 974 14.74 0.41 50.69
C GLN A 974 13.94 1.55 50.05
N SER A 975 13.40 1.35 48.84
CA SER A 975 12.61 2.36 48.14
C SER A 975 11.34 2.74 48.91
N PHE A 976 10.69 1.80 49.60
CA PHE A 976 9.53 2.09 50.44
C PHE A 976 9.92 2.64 51.82
N VAL A 977 11.11 2.28 52.31
CA VAL A 977 11.60 2.74 53.63
C VAL A 977 12.11 4.18 53.56
N ARG A 978 12.75 4.57 52.46
CA ARG A 978 13.34 5.90 52.30
C ARG A 978 12.32 7.02 52.48
N ASP A 979 11.18 6.90 51.81
CA ASP A 979 10.16 7.95 51.71
C ASP A 979 9.01 7.79 52.75
N ILE A 980 9.14 6.81 53.66
CA ILE A 980 8.13 6.44 54.68
C ILE A 980 7.80 7.56 55.67
N ALA A 981 8.66 8.56 55.86
CA ALA A 981 8.38 9.66 56.76
C ALA A 981 7.37 10.66 56.13
N THR A 982 7.44 10.81 54.81
CA THR A 982 6.77 11.88 54.04
C THR A 982 5.62 11.39 53.17
N ASP A 983 5.70 10.18 52.61
CA ASP A 983 4.67 9.64 51.71
C ASP A 983 3.66 8.76 52.45
N SER A 984 2.37 9.09 52.35
CA SER A 984 1.27 8.30 52.91
C SER A 984 1.06 6.94 52.23
N ASN A 985 1.44 6.83 50.96
CA ASN A 985 1.32 5.61 50.18
C ASN A 985 2.35 4.58 50.62
N ASP A 986 3.62 4.98 50.75
CA ASP A 986 4.69 4.07 51.23
C ASP A 986 4.44 3.58 52.66
N LYS A 987 3.92 4.46 53.54
CA LYS A 987 3.44 4.04 54.88
C LYS A 987 2.41 2.92 54.81
N SER A 988 1.46 3.03 53.89
CA SER A 988 0.38 2.05 53.71
C SER A 988 0.92 0.73 53.15
N ILE A 989 1.85 0.80 52.19
CA ILE A 989 2.49 -0.36 51.58
C ILE A 989 3.31 -1.13 52.63
N VAL A 990 4.18 -0.44 53.38
CA VAL A 990 5.02 -1.05 54.41
C VAL A 990 4.17 -1.71 55.50
N THR A 991 3.13 -1.03 55.98
CA THR A 991 2.19 -1.60 56.97
C THR A 991 1.53 -2.88 56.45
N THR A 992 1.17 -2.91 55.16
CA THR A 992 0.55 -4.07 54.51
C THR A 992 1.53 -5.24 54.38
N ILE A 993 2.79 -4.97 53.99
CA ILE A 993 3.84 -5.99 53.88
C ILE A 993 4.09 -6.64 55.26
N ILE A 994 4.24 -5.84 56.32
CA ILE A 994 4.45 -6.34 57.68
C ILE A 994 3.26 -7.20 58.13
N ALA A 995 2.02 -6.72 57.93
CA ALA A 995 0.82 -7.47 58.30
C ALA A 995 0.71 -8.81 57.56
N MET A 996 1.06 -8.83 56.27
CA MET A 996 1.05 -10.05 55.45
C MET A 996 2.12 -11.05 55.92
N ALA A 997 3.34 -10.59 56.19
CA ALA A 997 4.41 -11.44 56.67
C ALA A 997 4.03 -12.14 57.97
N HIS A 998 3.48 -11.40 58.94
CA HIS A 998 2.97 -11.96 60.19
C HIS A 998 1.84 -12.98 59.95
N ALA A 999 0.92 -12.73 59.01
CA ALA A 999 -0.14 -13.67 58.66
C ALA A 999 0.38 -14.98 58.05
N LEU A 1000 1.58 -14.96 57.45
CA LEU A 1000 2.27 -16.12 56.89
C LEU A 1000 3.30 -16.75 57.85
N ASN A 1001 3.41 -16.25 59.08
CA ASN A 1001 4.45 -16.61 60.07
C ASN A 1001 5.88 -16.42 59.54
N LEU A 1002 6.10 -15.38 58.74
CA LEU A 1002 7.41 -14.97 58.24
C LEU A 1002 7.96 -13.85 59.12
N ASP A 1003 9.26 -13.89 59.38
CA ASP A 1003 9.98 -12.79 59.99
C ASP A 1003 10.12 -11.61 59.02
N VAL A 1004 10.30 -10.39 59.53
CA VAL A 1004 10.39 -9.18 58.70
C VAL A 1004 11.61 -8.36 59.09
N ILE A 1005 12.39 -7.98 58.08
CA ILE A 1005 13.51 -7.04 58.19
C ILE A 1005 13.31 -5.87 57.23
N ALA A 1006 13.56 -4.65 57.69
CA ALA A 1006 13.53 -3.46 56.84
C ALA A 1006 14.93 -3.05 56.41
N GLU A 1007 15.17 -2.91 55.11
CA GLU A 1007 16.42 -2.41 54.54
C GLU A 1007 16.37 -0.89 54.32
N GLY A 1008 17.53 -0.23 54.30
CA GLY A 1008 17.62 1.19 53.96
C GLY A 1008 17.16 2.11 55.08
N VAL A 1009 17.21 1.66 56.34
CA VAL A 1009 16.91 2.52 57.50
C VAL A 1009 18.07 3.49 57.72
N GLU A 1010 17.84 4.77 57.45
CA GLU A 1010 18.85 5.84 57.53
C GLU A 1010 18.58 6.82 58.68
N THR A 1011 17.35 6.91 59.18
CA THR A 1011 16.93 7.88 60.20
C THR A 1011 16.18 7.23 61.36
N GLU A 1012 16.27 7.82 62.55
CA GLU A 1012 15.52 7.32 63.72
C GLU A 1012 14.00 7.37 63.49
N ALA A 1013 13.51 8.38 62.76
CA ALA A 1013 12.09 8.50 62.43
C ALA A 1013 11.57 7.32 61.57
N GLN A 1014 12.39 6.81 60.64
CA GLN A 1014 12.06 5.60 59.87
C GLN A 1014 11.99 4.38 60.79
N ARG A 1015 12.98 4.22 61.67
CA ARG A 1015 13.05 3.12 62.66
C ARG A 1015 11.82 3.13 63.59
N GLU A 1016 11.50 4.27 64.19
CA GLU A 1016 10.35 4.42 65.09
C GLU A 1016 9.04 4.02 64.39
N PHE A 1017 8.83 4.47 63.14
CA PHE A 1017 7.64 4.10 62.38
C PHE A 1017 7.57 2.59 62.10
N LEU A 1018 8.68 1.99 61.67
CA LEU A 1018 8.76 0.56 61.37
C LEU A 1018 8.52 -0.30 62.62
N GLU A 1019 9.08 0.11 63.76
CA GLU A 1019 8.88 -0.54 65.06
C GLU A 1019 7.42 -0.46 65.51
N LEU A 1020 6.79 0.72 65.41
CA LEU A 1020 5.36 0.91 65.72
C LEU A 1020 4.46 0.07 64.81
N SER A 1021 4.88 -0.14 63.56
CA SER A 1021 4.17 -0.95 62.57
C SER A 1021 4.38 -2.46 62.79
N GLY A 1022 5.28 -2.85 63.69
CA GLY A 1022 5.52 -4.25 64.10
C GLY A 1022 6.76 -4.92 63.47
N CYS A 1023 7.59 -4.18 62.73
CA CYS A 1023 8.89 -4.68 62.25
C CYS A 1023 9.88 -4.80 63.42
N ARG A 1024 10.64 -5.90 63.49
CA ARG A 1024 11.53 -6.20 64.63
C ARG A 1024 13.00 -6.19 64.29
N HIS A 1025 13.34 -6.25 63.01
CA HIS A 1025 14.72 -6.31 62.54
C HIS A 1025 14.98 -5.20 61.54
N PHE A 1026 16.17 -4.61 61.62
CA PHE A 1026 16.52 -3.43 60.85
C PHE A 1026 17.91 -3.55 60.24
N GLN A 1027 18.07 -2.98 59.05
CA GLN A 1027 19.33 -2.85 58.35
C GLN A 1027 19.38 -1.50 57.63
N GLY A 1028 20.51 -0.81 57.69
CA GLY A 1028 20.69 0.46 57.00
C GLY A 1028 21.78 1.33 57.59
N TYR A 1029 21.99 2.50 56.98
CA TYR A 1029 23.08 3.41 57.34
C TYR A 1029 22.91 4.09 58.70
N LEU A 1030 21.73 4.00 59.31
CA LEU A 1030 21.52 4.41 60.70
C LEU A 1030 22.43 3.63 61.66
N PHE A 1031 22.66 2.35 61.39
CA PHE A 1031 23.45 1.45 62.24
C PHE A 1031 24.90 1.38 61.77
N SER A 1032 25.10 1.02 60.49
CA SER A 1032 26.42 1.01 59.87
C SER A 1032 26.32 0.94 58.35
N LYS A 1033 27.32 1.51 57.68
CA LYS A 1033 27.57 1.23 56.26
C LYS A 1033 28.15 -0.18 56.12
N PRO A 1034 28.14 -0.79 54.93
CA PRO A 1034 28.90 -2.02 54.69
C PRO A 1034 30.39 -1.77 54.96
N LEU A 1035 31.01 -2.65 55.77
CA LEU A 1035 32.40 -2.52 56.20
C LEU A 1035 33.25 -3.73 55.80
N PRO A 1036 34.57 -3.58 55.59
CA PRO A 1036 35.51 -4.70 55.57
C PRO A 1036 35.44 -5.50 56.88
N ILE A 1037 35.83 -6.78 56.84
CA ILE A 1037 35.67 -7.69 57.99
C ILE A 1037 36.33 -7.17 59.27
N GLU A 1038 37.52 -6.59 59.19
CA GLU A 1038 38.26 -6.11 60.37
C GLU A 1038 37.52 -4.97 61.08
N GLN A 1039 36.87 -4.10 60.30
CA GLN A 1039 36.09 -2.98 60.82
C GLN A 1039 34.73 -3.45 61.35
N PHE A 1040 34.14 -4.46 60.70
CA PHE A 1040 32.89 -5.08 61.15
C PHE A 1040 33.08 -5.78 62.50
N GLU A 1041 34.15 -6.55 62.70
CA GLU A 1041 34.42 -7.22 63.97
C GLU A 1041 34.72 -6.22 65.10
N ALA A 1042 35.37 -5.09 64.79
CA ALA A 1042 35.57 -4.01 65.74
C ALA A 1042 34.25 -3.33 66.17
N LEU A 1043 33.29 -3.20 65.25
CA LEU A 1043 31.96 -2.65 65.55
C LEU A 1043 31.20 -3.52 66.56
N LEU A 1044 31.36 -4.85 66.49
CA LEU A 1044 30.67 -5.80 67.38
C LEU A 1044 31.27 -5.86 68.80
N ALA A 1045 32.47 -5.31 69.00
CA ALA A 1045 33.15 -5.28 70.29
C ALA A 1045 32.74 -4.07 71.17
N HIS A 1046 31.95 -3.16 70.61
CA HIS A 1046 31.43 -1.94 71.24
C HIS A 1046 29.91 -2.02 71.37
#